data_AF-A3KMV1-F1
#
_entry.id   AF-A3KMV1-F1
#
_cell.length_a   1.000
_cell.length_b   1.000
_cell.length_c   1.000
_cell.angle_alpha   90.00
_cell.angle_beta   90.00
_cell.angle_gamma   90.00
#
_symmetry.space_group_name_H-M   'P 1'
#
loop_
_entity.id
_entity.type
_entity.pdbx_description
1 polymer ?
#
loop_
_entity_poly.entity_id
_entity_poly.type
_entity_poly.pdbx_seq_one_letter_code
_entity_poly.pdbx_strand_id
1 'polypeptide(L)'
;MAAAAPAVDGVPGRGPPGEVIHLNVGGKRFSTSRQTLTWIPDSFFSSLLSGRISTLKDETGAIFIDRDPTVFAPILNFLRTKELDPRGVHGSSLLHEAQFYGLTPLVRRLQLLEELDRSSCGNVLFTGYLPPPVFPVKRRNRHSLVGPQQAGGRPAPVRRSNTMPPNLGNAGLLGRMLDEKSPPSPSGLPEEPGMVRLVCGHHNWIAVAYTQFLVCYRLKEASGWQLVFSSPRLDWPIERLALTARVLGGALGEHDKMVAVATGSEILLWALQPEGGGSEIGVFHLGVPVEALFFVGNQLIATSHTGRIGVWNAVTKHWQVQEVQPITSYDAAGSFLLLGCNNGSIYYVDVQKFPLRMKDNDLLVSELYRDPAEDGVTALSVYLTPKTSDSGNWIEIAYGTSSGGVRVIVQHPETVGSGPQLFQTFTVHRSPVTKIMLSEKHLISVCADSNHVRTWSVTRFRGMISTQPGSTPLASFKILALESADGHGGCSAGNDIGPYGERDDQQVFIQKVVPSASQLFVRLSSTGQRVCSVRSVDGSPTTAFTVLECEGSRRLGSRPRRYLLTGQANGSLAMWDLTTAMDGLGQAPAGGLTEEELMEQLEQCDLAPLASSRGSLPSPSPRTSLTSLHSAFSNTSLSSRRGSPSPPQAEARRRGGGSFVERCQELVRSGPEPRRPPTPAPRPSSGLGAPLVPPKTKLNETSF
;
A
#
# COMPACT_ATOMS: atom_id res chain seq x y z
N MET A 1 -50.19 23.09 -72.16
CA MET A 1 -49.37 23.03 -70.93
C MET A 1 -50.32 22.85 -69.76
N ALA A 2 -50.44 21.65 -69.21
CA ALA A 2 -51.05 21.42 -67.91
C ALA A 2 -50.00 20.67 -67.09
N ALA A 3 -49.16 21.43 -66.39
CA ALA A 3 -48.16 20.88 -65.49
C ALA A 3 -48.90 20.22 -64.33
N ALA A 4 -48.68 18.91 -64.15
CA ALA A 4 -49.08 18.21 -62.95
C ALA A 4 -48.33 18.82 -61.76
N ALA A 5 -49.07 19.43 -60.84
CA ALA A 5 -48.52 19.91 -59.58
C ALA A 5 -48.07 18.70 -58.74
N PRO A 6 -46.88 18.73 -58.13
CA PRO A 6 -46.38 17.63 -57.33
C PRO A 6 -47.18 17.54 -56.03
N ALA A 7 -47.45 16.30 -55.61
CA ALA A 7 -48.01 16.00 -54.31
C ALA A 7 -47.12 16.66 -53.23
N VAL A 8 -47.72 17.58 -52.49
CA VAL A 8 -47.10 18.22 -51.33
C VAL A 8 -46.91 17.13 -50.29
N ASP A 9 -45.66 16.79 -49.97
CA ASP A 9 -45.29 15.91 -48.88
C ASP A 9 -46.03 16.34 -47.61
N GLY A 10 -46.96 15.50 -47.17
CA GLY A 10 -47.71 15.71 -45.95
C GLY A 10 -46.75 15.75 -44.76
N VAL A 11 -46.93 16.77 -43.92
CA VAL A 11 -46.22 16.97 -42.66
C VAL A 11 -46.07 15.63 -41.90
N PRO A 12 -44.84 15.07 -41.76
CA PRO A 12 -44.64 13.84 -41.02
C PRO A 12 -44.68 14.18 -39.53
N GLY A 13 -45.86 14.12 -38.89
CA GLY A 13 -45.91 14.59 -37.50
C GLY A 13 -47.01 14.11 -36.56
N ARG A 14 -48.14 13.56 -37.03
CA ARG A 14 -49.23 13.22 -36.10
C ARG A 14 -49.97 11.94 -36.47
N GLY A 15 -49.28 10.80 -36.34
CA GLY A 15 -49.94 9.50 -36.35
C GLY A 15 -50.87 9.34 -35.12
N PRO A 16 -51.93 8.53 -35.20
CA PRO A 16 -52.84 8.29 -34.09
C PRO A 16 -52.11 7.67 -32.88
N PRO A 17 -52.56 7.91 -31.63
CA PRO A 17 -51.88 7.40 -30.44
C PRO A 17 -51.75 5.87 -30.40
N GLY A 18 -52.71 5.15 -31.01
CA GLY A 18 -52.70 3.69 -31.13
C GLY A 18 -51.89 3.12 -32.31
N GLU A 19 -51.21 3.96 -33.10
CA GLU A 19 -50.35 3.52 -34.21
C GLU A 19 -49.25 2.57 -33.69
N VAL A 20 -49.16 1.38 -34.26
CA VAL A 20 -48.09 0.42 -33.94
C VAL A 20 -46.82 0.80 -34.69
N ILE A 21 -45.75 1.01 -33.93
CA ILE A 21 -44.40 1.29 -34.42
C ILE A 21 -43.56 0.03 -34.27
N HIS A 22 -42.86 -0.33 -35.35
CA HIS A 22 -41.91 -1.44 -35.38
C HIS A 22 -40.48 -0.91 -35.31
N LEU A 23 -39.72 -1.38 -34.33
CA LEU A 23 -38.31 -1.05 -34.10
C LEU A 23 -37.45 -2.29 -34.33
N ASN A 24 -36.27 -2.12 -34.90
CA ASN A 24 -35.23 -3.12 -35.01
C ASN A 24 -34.01 -2.65 -34.21
N VAL A 25 -33.80 -3.20 -33.01
CA VAL A 25 -32.71 -2.81 -32.12
C VAL A 25 -31.62 -3.85 -32.21
N GLY A 26 -30.46 -3.51 -32.78
CA GLY A 26 -29.32 -4.43 -32.93
C GLY A 26 -29.65 -5.76 -33.63
N GLY A 27 -30.67 -5.79 -34.51
CA GLY A 27 -31.14 -6.98 -35.21
C GLY A 27 -32.39 -7.65 -34.60
N LYS A 28 -32.83 -7.27 -33.40
CA LYS A 28 -34.04 -7.82 -32.76
C LYS A 28 -35.25 -6.89 -32.95
N ARG A 29 -36.36 -7.45 -33.43
CA ARG A 29 -37.60 -6.69 -33.64
C ARG A 29 -38.40 -6.50 -32.35
N PHE A 30 -38.85 -5.28 -32.14
CA PHE A 30 -39.78 -4.87 -31.09
C PHE A 30 -40.97 -4.14 -31.71
N SER A 31 -42.17 -4.39 -31.21
CA SER A 31 -43.39 -3.69 -31.65
C SER A 31 -44.04 -3.02 -30.44
N THR A 32 -44.46 -1.77 -30.60
CA THR A 32 -45.06 -0.98 -29.51
C THR A 32 -45.91 0.14 -30.07
N SER A 33 -46.79 0.78 -29.29
CA SER A 33 -47.56 1.92 -29.78
C SER A 33 -46.73 3.21 -29.79
N ARG A 34 -47.09 4.14 -30.69
CA ARG A 34 -46.57 5.52 -30.70
C ARG A 34 -46.72 6.16 -29.32
N GLN A 35 -47.89 6.01 -28.70
CA GLN A 35 -48.17 6.53 -27.36
C GLN A 35 -47.18 6.04 -26.30
N THR A 36 -46.78 4.76 -26.32
CA THR A 36 -45.79 4.23 -25.38
C THR A 36 -44.42 4.87 -25.56
N LEU A 37 -43.98 5.04 -26.81
CA LEU A 37 -42.66 5.64 -27.12
C LEU A 37 -42.62 7.15 -26.84
N THR A 38 -43.73 7.85 -27.04
CA THR A 38 -43.84 9.30 -26.81
C THR A 38 -44.35 9.65 -25.41
N TRP A 39 -44.53 8.68 -24.51
CA TRP A 39 -44.98 8.96 -23.14
C TRP A 39 -44.01 9.89 -22.40
N ILE A 40 -42.71 9.76 -22.68
CA ILE A 40 -41.67 10.64 -22.16
C ILE A 40 -41.36 11.73 -23.21
N PRO A 41 -41.68 13.01 -22.92
CA PRO A 41 -41.41 14.11 -23.84
C PRO A 41 -39.91 14.31 -24.02
N ASP A 42 -39.52 14.92 -25.14
CA ASP A 42 -38.13 15.26 -25.48
C ASP A 42 -37.11 14.10 -25.42
N SER A 43 -37.61 12.87 -25.46
CA SER A 43 -36.78 11.67 -25.58
C SER A 43 -36.27 11.46 -27.01
N PHE A 44 -35.31 10.55 -27.17
CA PHE A 44 -34.86 10.05 -28.46
C PHE A 44 -36.06 9.63 -29.33
N PHE A 45 -37.02 8.89 -28.77
CA PHE A 45 -38.19 8.42 -29.51
C PHE A 45 -39.13 9.56 -29.92
N SER A 46 -39.33 10.56 -29.06
CA SER A 46 -40.11 11.76 -29.40
C SER A 46 -39.48 12.54 -30.55
N SER A 47 -38.15 12.63 -30.59
CA SER A 47 -37.40 13.28 -31.68
C SER A 47 -37.39 12.44 -32.97
N LEU A 48 -37.28 11.12 -32.85
CA LEU A 48 -37.34 10.16 -33.94
C LEU A 48 -38.72 10.19 -34.64
N LEU A 49 -39.80 10.15 -33.85
CA LEU A 49 -41.18 10.08 -34.34
C LEU A 49 -41.77 11.42 -34.76
N SER A 50 -41.10 12.53 -34.42
CA SER A 50 -41.39 13.89 -34.93
C SER A 50 -40.58 14.25 -36.18
N GLY A 51 -39.69 13.36 -36.65
CA GLY A 51 -38.86 13.58 -37.82
C GLY A 51 -37.65 14.50 -37.59
N ARG A 52 -37.37 14.89 -36.35
CA ARG A 52 -36.17 15.71 -36.01
C ARG A 52 -34.86 14.93 -36.19
N ILE A 53 -34.93 13.61 -36.12
CA ILE A 53 -33.78 12.70 -36.29
C ILE A 53 -34.05 11.81 -37.50
N SER A 54 -33.06 11.69 -38.39
CA SER A 54 -33.13 10.78 -39.54
C SER A 54 -33.30 9.34 -39.08
N THR A 55 -34.25 8.62 -39.67
CA THR A 55 -34.51 7.21 -39.37
C THR A 55 -33.89 6.34 -40.45
N LEU A 56 -32.99 5.44 -40.05
CA LEU A 56 -32.65 4.29 -40.89
C LEU A 56 -33.75 3.25 -40.71
N LYS A 57 -34.18 2.62 -41.81
CA LYS A 57 -35.16 1.55 -41.78
C LYS A 57 -34.54 0.28 -42.34
N ASP A 58 -34.92 -0.85 -41.76
CA ASP A 58 -34.55 -2.16 -42.31
C ASP A 58 -35.40 -2.50 -43.55
N GLU A 59 -35.11 -3.64 -44.16
CA GLU A 59 -35.84 -4.18 -45.34
C GLU A 59 -37.35 -4.34 -45.13
N THR A 60 -37.82 -4.40 -43.88
CA THR A 60 -39.26 -4.51 -43.54
C THR A 60 -39.91 -3.18 -43.20
N GLY A 61 -39.16 -2.08 -43.25
CA GLY A 61 -39.64 -0.75 -42.90
C GLY A 61 -39.63 -0.45 -41.40
N ALA A 62 -39.07 -1.33 -40.55
CA ALA A 62 -38.92 -1.08 -39.12
C ALA A 62 -37.75 -0.12 -38.87
N ILE A 63 -37.88 0.76 -37.88
CA ILE A 63 -36.84 1.76 -37.59
C ILE A 63 -35.65 1.07 -36.92
N PHE A 64 -34.48 1.15 -37.54
CA PHE A 64 -33.26 0.54 -37.05
C PHE A 64 -32.56 1.42 -36.01
N ILE A 65 -32.15 0.80 -34.90
CA ILE A 65 -31.41 1.41 -33.80
C ILE A 65 -30.20 0.51 -33.52
N ASP A 66 -29.00 1.05 -33.68
CA ASP A 66 -27.75 0.32 -33.49
C ASP A 66 -27.34 0.27 -32.00
N ARG A 67 -28.12 -0.43 -31.18
CA ARG A 67 -27.93 -0.59 -29.73
C ARG A 67 -28.23 -2.03 -29.29
N ASP A 68 -27.88 -2.37 -28.05
CA ASP A 68 -28.06 -3.72 -27.52
C ASP A 68 -29.55 -4.07 -27.28
N PRO A 69 -30.11 -5.09 -27.97
CA PRO A 69 -31.49 -5.50 -27.79
C PRO A 69 -31.79 -6.11 -26.41
N THR A 70 -30.79 -6.61 -25.69
CA THR A 70 -30.97 -7.21 -24.37
C THR A 70 -31.25 -6.14 -23.31
N VAL A 71 -30.52 -5.03 -23.36
CA VAL A 71 -30.70 -3.86 -22.46
C VAL A 71 -31.92 -3.03 -22.87
N PHE A 72 -32.32 -3.04 -24.15
CA PHE A 72 -33.52 -2.33 -24.59
C PHE A 72 -34.83 -2.95 -24.08
N ALA A 73 -34.88 -4.27 -23.86
CA ALA A 73 -36.10 -4.96 -23.41
C ALA A 73 -36.66 -4.46 -22.05
N PRO A 74 -35.86 -4.25 -20.98
CA PRO A 74 -36.34 -3.63 -19.74
C PRO A 74 -36.72 -2.15 -19.94
N ILE A 75 -36.04 -1.41 -20.82
CA ILE A 75 -36.40 -0.01 -21.15
C ILE A 75 -37.78 0.07 -21.78
N LEU A 76 -38.07 -0.78 -22.76
CA LEU A 76 -39.39 -0.83 -23.38
C LEU A 76 -40.47 -1.24 -22.38
N ASN A 77 -40.16 -2.15 -21.45
CA ASN A 77 -41.10 -2.52 -20.39
C ASN A 77 -41.39 -1.33 -19.47
N PHE A 78 -40.36 -0.58 -19.07
CA PHE A 78 -40.52 0.65 -18.30
C PHE A 78 -41.41 1.67 -19.01
N LEU A 79 -41.28 1.84 -20.33
CA LEU A 79 -42.16 2.72 -21.10
C LEU A 79 -43.62 2.24 -21.13
N ARG A 80 -43.86 0.92 -21.03
CA ARG A 80 -45.20 0.31 -21.03
C ARG A 80 -45.88 0.36 -19.67
N THR A 81 -45.16 0.02 -18.61
CA THR A 81 -45.72 -0.20 -17.26
C THR A 81 -45.44 0.96 -16.31
N LYS A 82 -44.46 1.82 -16.62
CA LYS A 82 -43.88 2.83 -15.70
C LYS A 82 -43.14 2.21 -14.51
N GLU A 83 -42.91 0.91 -14.54
CA GLU A 83 -42.21 0.14 -13.52
C GLU A 83 -40.89 -0.39 -14.07
N LEU A 84 -39.85 -0.36 -13.25
CA LEU A 84 -38.52 -0.83 -13.62
C LEU A 84 -38.32 -2.26 -13.12
N ASP A 85 -38.20 -3.20 -14.05
CA ASP A 85 -37.72 -4.56 -13.80
C ASP A 85 -36.42 -4.77 -14.61
N PRO A 86 -35.25 -4.84 -13.96
CA PRO A 86 -33.97 -4.95 -14.64
C PRO A 86 -33.77 -6.30 -15.36
N ARG A 87 -34.55 -7.34 -15.06
CA ARG A 87 -34.46 -8.68 -15.68
C ARG A 87 -33.03 -9.24 -15.81
N GLY A 88 -32.19 -9.00 -14.80
CA GLY A 88 -30.80 -9.45 -14.74
C GLY A 88 -29.77 -8.58 -15.47
N VAL A 89 -30.18 -7.46 -16.07
CA VAL A 89 -29.27 -6.46 -16.64
C VAL A 89 -28.69 -5.61 -15.51
N HIS A 90 -27.38 -5.35 -15.56
CA HIS A 90 -26.70 -4.47 -14.61
C HIS A 90 -27.25 -3.03 -14.68
N GLY A 91 -27.45 -2.42 -13.51
CA GLY A 91 -28.01 -1.06 -13.40
C GLY A 91 -27.20 -0.01 -14.18
N SER A 92 -25.87 -0.16 -14.24
CA SER A 92 -24.97 0.73 -14.99
C SER A 92 -25.18 0.66 -16.50
N SER A 93 -25.28 -0.54 -17.08
CA SER A 93 -25.60 -0.74 -18.50
C SER A 93 -26.96 -0.14 -18.85
N LEU A 94 -27.94 -0.32 -17.96
CA LEU A 94 -29.28 0.23 -18.14
C LEU A 94 -29.30 1.77 -18.06
N LEU A 95 -28.47 2.36 -17.18
CA LEU A 95 -28.31 3.81 -17.06
C LEU A 95 -27.71 4.40 -18.34
N HIS A 96 -26.65 3.77 -18.86
CA HIS A 96 -25.99 4.23 -20.09
C HIS A 96 -26.95 4.23 -21.29
N GLU A 97 -27.75 3.17 -21.46
CA GLU A 97 -28.79 3.14 -22.50
C GLU A 97 -29.90 4.16 -22.24
N ALA A 98 -30.38 4.30 -20.99
CA ALA A 98 -31.42 5.28 -20.65
C ALA A 98 -30.98 6.72 -20.95
N GLN A 99 -29.69 7.04 -20.77
CA GLN A 99 -29.09 8.32 -21.14
C GLN A 99 -29.07 8.51 -22.66
N PHE A 100 -28.65 7.49 -23.43
CA PHE A 100 -28.68 7.53 -24.89
C PHE A 100 -30.09 7.81 -25.44
N TYR A 101 -31.11 7.11 -24.90
CA TYR A 101 -32.50 7.31 -25.32
C TYR A 101 -33.15 8.59 -24.76
N GLY A 102 -32.43 9.39 -23.95
CA GLY A 102 -32.96 10.62 -23.36
C GLY A 102 -34.15 10.37 -22.42
N LEU A 103 -34.17 9.24 -21.70
CA LEU A 103 -35.29 8.86 -20.84
C LEU A 103 -35.11 9.43 -19.44
N THR A 104 -35.20 10.76 -19.30
CA THR A 104 -34.91 11.50 -18.06
C THR A 104 -35.54 10.90 -16.78
N PRO A 105 -36.81 10.45 -16.76
CA PRO A 105 -37.39 9.79 -15.57
C PRO A 105 -36.68 8.48 -15.18
N LEU A 106 -36.28 7.68 -16.18
CA LEU A 106 -35.56 6.42 -15.95
C LEU A 106 -34.12 6.69 -15.52
N VAL A 107 -33.45 7.62 -16.21
CA VAL A 107 -32.10 8.07 -15.85
C VAL A 107 -32.05 8.51 -14.39
N ARG A 108 -33.00 9.34 -13.96
CA ARG A 108 -33.04 9.81 -12.58
C ARG A 108 -33.29 8.70 -11.56
N ARG A 109 -34.15 7.71 -11.88
CA ARG A 109 -34.39 6.55 -11.01
C ARG A 109 -33.15 5.66 -10.89
N LEU A 110 -32.44 5.44 -12.00
CA LEU A 110 -31.21 4.64 -12.03
C LEU A 110 -30.04 5.35 -11.34
N GLN A 111 -29.91 6.67 -11.51
CA GLN A 111 -28.96 7.48 -10.75
C GLN A 111 -29.23 7.43 -9.25
N LEU A 112 -30.49 7.52 -8.83
CA LEU A 112 -30.85 7.37 -7.41
C LEU A 112 -30.56 5.96 -6.87
N LEU A 113 -30.72 4.91 -7.68
CA LEU A 113 -30.32 3.55 -7.30
C LEU A 113 -28.80 3.43 -7.16
N GLU A 114 -28.05 4.01 -8.09
CA GLU A 114 -26.57 4.05 -8.01
C GLU A 114 -26.08 4.89 -6.82
N GLU A 115 -26.76 5.99 -6.50
CA GLU A 115 -26.52 6.82 -5.32
C GLU A 115 -26.90 6.14 -4.01
N LEU A 116 -27.92 5.26 -4.01
CA LEU A 116 -28.33 4.52 -2.82
C LEU A 116 -27.22 3.58 -2.34
N ASP A 117 -26.55 2.90 -3.27
CA ASP A 117 -25.44 2.00 -2.96
C ASP A 117 -24.12 2.78 -2.74
N ARG A 118 -23.98 3.95 -3.35
CA ARG A 118 -22.84 4.86 -3.16
C ARG A 118 -23.08 5.79 -1.97
N SER A 119 -22.83 5.30 -0.76
CA SER A 119 -22.69 6.18 0.41
C SER A 119 -21.52 7.16 0.19
N SER A 120 -21.83 8.44 -0.04
CA SER A 120 -20.84 9.51 -0.25
C SER A 120 -19.90 9.72 0.95
N CYS A 121 -20.37 9.39 2.15
CA CYS A 121 -19.60 9.46 3.40
C CYS A 121 -18.98 8.12 3.85
N GLY A 122 -19.26 7.01 3.17
CA GLY A 122 -18.89 5.66 3.62
C GLY A 122 -19.51 5.26 4.97
N ASN A 123 -19.32 4.00 5.39
CA ASN A 123 -19.78 3.49 6.70
C ASN A 123 -18.87 3.91 7.87
N VAL A 124 -18.10 4.98 7.70
CA VAL A 124 -17.00 5.37 8.59
C VAL A 124 -17.11 6.85 8.92
N LEU A 125 -16.92 7.22 10.18
CA LEU A 125 -17.09 8.61 10.59
C LEU A 125 -15.87 9.43 10.15
N PHE A 126 -16.11 10.50 9.40
CA PHE A 126 -15.11 11.53 9.14
C PHE A 126 -14.95 12.41 10.39
N THR A 127 -13.74 12.47 10.95
CA THR A 127 -13.49 13.11 12.26
C THR A 127 -12.67 14.38 12.20
N GLY A 128 -11.92 14.60 11.11
CA GLY A 128 -11.07 15.78 11.02
C GLY A 128 -10.41 15.94 9.67
N TYR A 129 -10.10 17.20 9.38
CA TYR A 129 -9.35 17.65 8.22
C TYR A 129 -8.28 18.64 8.68
N LEU A 130 -7.03 18.39 8.32
CA LEU A 130 -5.93 19.33 8.53
C LEU A 130 -5.48 19.85 7.16
N PRO A 131 -5.61 21.17 6.90
CA PRO A 131 -5.19 21.74 5.63
C PRO A 131 -3.66 21.71 5.48
N PRO A 132 -3.15 21.84 4.24
CA PRO A 132 -1.71 21.92 3.99
C PRO A 132 -1.06 23.05 4.81
N PRO A 133 0.08 22.80 5.47
CA PRO A 133 0.77 23.82 6.24
C PRO A 133 1.52 24.81 5.35
N VAL A 134 1.86 25.98 5.91
CA VAL A 134 2.73 26.95 5.25
C VAL A 134 4.16 26.40 5.18
N PHE A 135 4.80 26.50 4.01
CA PHE A 135 6.17 26.02 3.81
C PHE A 135 7.17 26.77 4.71
N PRO A 136 8.03 26.06 5.47
CA PRO A 136 9.00 26.68 6.38
C PRO A 136 10.22 27.25 5.64
N VAL A 137 10.94 28.16 6.32
CA VAL A 137 12.20 28.75 5.86
C VAL A 137 13.34 27.69 5.86
N LYS A 138 14.31 27.81 4.95
CA LYS A 138 15.49 26.92 4.84
C LYS A 138 16.28 26.84 6.14
N ARG A 139 16.69 25.63 6.52
CA ARG A 139 17.60 25.37 7.66
C ARG A 139 18.95 26.10 7.41
N ARG A 140 19.41 26.89 8.38
CA ARG A 140 20.78 27.46 8.36
C ARG A 140 21.74 26.46 8.99
N ASN A 141 22.51 25.74 8.17
CA ASN A 141 23.58 24.86 8.63
C ASN A 141 24.62 25.63 9.45
N ARG A 142 24.73 25.38 10.75
CA ARG A 142 25.73 26.02 11.64
C ARG A 142 27.19 25.65 11.33
N HIS A 143 27.44 24.80 10.33
CA HIS A 143 28.80 24.46 9.86
C HIS A 143 29.30 25.29 8.67
N SER A 144 28.55 26.28 8.19
CA SER A 144 29.03 27.21 7.14
C SER A 144 29.24 28.63 7.68
N LEU A 145 30.28 28.81 8.51
CA LEU A 145 30.82 30.13 8.84
C LEU A 145 32.03 30.44 7.93
N VAL A 146 31.75 30.90 6.72
CA VAL A 146 32.66 31.74 5.94
C VAL A 146 31.85 32.89 5.36
N GLY A 147 31.58 33.88 6.21
CA GLY A 147 31.06 35.20 5.86
C GLY A 147 31.77 36.25 6.74
N PRO A 148 32.05 37.46 6.26
CA PRO A 148 33.22 38.23 6.68
C PRO A 148 33.09 38.76 8.10
N GLN A 149 34.23 38.76 8.79
CA GLN A 149 34.44 39.31 10.13
C GLN A 149 33.84 40.72 10.25
N GLN A 150 32.72 40.83 10.98
CA GLN A 150 32.40 42.05 11.71
C GLN A 150 32.88 41.86 13.15
N ALA A 151 33.89 42.65 13.50
CA ALA A 151 34.52 42.70 14.79
C ALA A 151 33.53 43.16 15.89
N GLY A 152 33.56 42.48 17.04
CA GLY A 152 33.02 43.01 18.30
C GLY A 152 31.99 42.12 18.98
N GLY A 153 32.43 41.33 19.95
CA GLY A 153 31.53 40.68 20.92
C GLY A 153 32.06 39.33 21.41
N ARG A 154 32.59 39.30 22.64
CA ARG A 154 33.10 38.09 23.32
C ARG A 154 32.00 37.01 23.44
N PRO A 155 32.17 35.79 22.90
CA PRO A 155 31.24 34.69 23.16
C PRO A 155 31.55 34.01 24.49
N ALA A 156 30.52 33.83 25.33
CA ALA A 156 30.58 33.01 26.54
C ALA A 156 30.74 31.52 26.20
N PRO A 157 31.56 30.75 26.95
CA PRO A 157 31.98 29.42 26.55
C PRO A 157 30.91 28.36 26.84
N VAL A 158 30.33 27.79 25.78
CA VAL A 158 29.55 26.55 25.88
C VAL A 158 30.53 25.38 25.96
N ARG A 159 30.60 24.77 27.15
CA ARG A 159 31.46 23.64 27.52
C ARG A 159 31.14 22.44 26.62
N ARG A 160 32.05 22.13 25.68
CA ARG A 160 31.98 20.92 24.86
C ARG A 160 32.22 19.70 25.74
N SER A 161 31.28 18.74 25.75
CA SER A 161 31.55 17.39 26.23
C SER A 161 32.50 16.71 25.24
N ASN A 162 33.62 16.24 25.77
CA ASN A 162 34.65 15.51 25.05
C ASN A 162 34.09 14.17 24.55
N THR A 163 34.21 13.89 23.26
CA THR A 163 34.52 12.59 22.62
C THR A 163 34.13 12.65 21.13
N MET A 164 34.92 13.39 20.34
CA MET A 164 35.00 13.16 18.89
C MET A 164 36.46 12.80 18.60
N PRO A 165 36.76 11.70 17.89
CA PRO A 165 38.10 11.48 17.37
C PRO A 165 38.44 12.60 16.36
N PRO A 166 39.71 13.01 16.28
CA PRO A 166 40.12 14.17 15.48
C PRO A 166 40.01 13.89 13.97
N ASN A 167 39.62 14.94 13.24
CA ASN A 167 39.62 15.08 11.79
C ASN A 167 40.68 14.24 11.05
N LEU A 168 40.22 13.27 10.25
CA LEU A 168 40.91 12.93 9.00
C LEU A 168 40.58 14.02 8.00
N GLY A 169 41.63 14.77 7.63
CA GLY A 169 41.55 15.97 6.82
C GLY A 169 41.23 15.72 5.34
N ASN A 170 40.84 16.83 4.70
CA ASN A 170 41.01 17.16 3.29
C ASN A 170 40.52 16.13 2.24
N ALA A 171 39.20 15.93 2.18
CA ALA A 171 38.53 15.80 0.88
C ALA A 171 38.13 17.20 0.40
N GLY A 172 39.13 17.95 -0.08
CA GLY A 172 38.95 19.28 -0.65
C GLY A 172 38.27 19.23 -2.04
N LEU A 173 37.37 20.19 -2.24
CA LEU A 173 37.20 20.97 -3.47
C LEU A 173 36.86 20.31 -4.83
N LEU A 174 36.57 19.01 -4.91
CA LEU A 174 36.15 18.38 -6.20
C LEU A 174 34.73 17.82 -6.24
N GLY A 175 33.88 18.14 -5.26
CA GLY A 175 32.44 17.79 -5.31
C GLY A 175 31.50 18.89 -5.82
N ARG A 176 32.02 20.11 -6.11
CA ARG A 176 31.19 21.32 -6.34
C ARG A 176 30.80 21.62 -7.79
N MET A 177 30.91 20.68 -8.72
CA MET A 177 30.55 20.92 -10.12
C MET A 177 29.70 19.84 -10.80
N LEU A 178 28.94 19.04 -10.04
CA LEU A 178 27.85 18.27 -10.66
C LEU A 178 26.55 19.05 -10.53
N ASP A 179 26.11 19.51 -11.70
CA ASP A 179 24.89 20.25 -12.00
C ASP A 179 23.72 19.95 -11.07
N GLU A 180 23.01 21.03 -10.74
CA GLU A 180 21.65 21.05 -10.20
C GLU A 180 20.68 20.41 -11.20
N LYS A 181 20.75 19.09 -11.34
CA LYS A 181 19.75 18.27 -12.00
C LYS A 181 19.32 17.23 -10.97
N SER A 182 18.21 17.53 -10.29
CA SER A 182 17.53 16.54 -9.46
C SER A 182 17.47 15.21 -10.23
N PRO A 183 17.91 14.09 -9.63
CA PRO A 183 17.82 12.81 -10.31
C PRO A 183 16.33 12.52 -10.60
N PRO A 184 15.97 12.15 -11.84
CA PRO A 184 14.59 11.75 -12.13
C PRO A 184 14.26 10.50 -11.32
N SER A 185 13.13 10.54 -10.61
CA SER A 185 12.60 9.43 -9.83
C SER A 185 12.24 8.24 -10.74
N PRO A 186 12.46 6.98 -10.32
CA PRO A 186 12.14 5.81 -11.12
C PRO A 186 10.63 5.58 -11.33
N SER A 187 9.74 6.34 -10.68
CA SER A 187 8.29 6.16 -10.75
C SER A 187 7.53 7.15 -11.64
N GLY A 188 8.19 8.10 -12.33
CA GLY A 188 7.55 8.94 -13.35
C GLY A 188 6.44 9.90 -12.86
N LEU A 189 6.10 9.91 -11.57
CA LEU A 189 5.21 10.89 -10.98
C LEU A 189 5.99 12.18 -10.66
N PRO A 190 5.48 13.37 -11.02
CA PRO A 190 6.07 14.64 -10.59
C PRO A 190 6.06 14.70 -9.05
N GLU A 191 7.24 14.65 -8.42
CA GLU A 191 7.33 14.80 -6.96
C GLU A 191 7.02 16.25 -6.58
N GLU A 192 5.76 16.52 -6.22
CA GLU A 192 5.36 17.84 -5.73
C GLU A 192 5.88 18.05 -4.30
N PRO A 193 6.54 19.18 -3.99
CA PRO A 193 7.14 19.42 -2.68
C PRO A 193 6.12 19.51 -1.53
N GLY A 194 4.83 19.66 -1.86
CA GLY A 194 3.73 19.83 -0.91
C GLY A 194 2.96 18.55 -0.58
N MET A 195 3.22 17.42 -1.24
CA MET A 195 2.45 16.19 -0.96
C MET A 195 2.84 15.56 0.38
N VAL A 196 1.87 14.95 1.07
CA VAL A 196 2.17 14.16 2.26
C VAL A 196 2.91 12.90 1.85
N ARG A 197 4.09 12.66 2.41
CA ARG A 197 4.96 11.53 2.06
C ARG A 197 4.91 10.42 3.11
N LEU A 198 4.89 10.80 4.39
CA LEU A 198 4.79 9.87 5.52
C LEU A 198 3.87 10.45 6.58
N VAL A 199 3.15 9.58 7.27
CA VAL A 199 2.37 9.91 8.46
C VAL A 199 2.59 8.85 9.52
N CYS A 200 2.84 9.28 10.75
CA CYS A 200 2.82 8.39 11.89
C CYS A 200 2.15 9.08 13.08
N GLY A 201 1.57 8.28 13.96
CA GLY A 201 0.96 8.78 15.18
C GLY A 201 1.45 8.00 16.39
N HIS A 202 1.39 8.62 17.55
CA HIS A 202 1.69 7.98 18.82
C HIS A 202 0.88 8.65 19.93
N HIS A 203 -0.03 7.90 20.56
CA HIS A 203 -1.00 8.45 21.51
C HIS A 203 -1.77 9.63 20.90
N ASN A 204 -1.70 10.82 21.53
CA ASN A 204 -2.40 12.02 21.09
C ASN A 204 -1.55 12.94 20.19
N TRP A 205 -0.51 12.40 19.53
CA TRP A 205 0.37 13.13 18.62
C TRP A 205 0.38 12.50 17.23
N ILE A 206 0.49 13.35 16.22
CA ILE A 206 0.67 12.97 14.81
C ILE A 206 1.88 13.72 14.28
N ALA A 207 2.73 13.04 13.53
CA ALA A 207 3.77 13.65 12.72
C ALA A 207 3.47 13.38 11.24
N VAL A 208 3.57 14.43 10.43
CA VAL A 208 3.33 14.40 8.98
C VAL A 208 4.59 14.90 8.30
N ALA A 209 5.25 14.05 7.50
CA ALA A 209 6.39 14.43 6.69
C ALA A 209 5.95 14.70 5.26
N TYR A 210 6.41 15.82 4.73
CA TYR A 210 6.38 16.20 3.32
C TYR A 210 7.72 15.85 2.69
N THR A 211 8.00 16.37 1.50
CA THR A 211 9.27 16.10 0.81
C THR A 211 10.46 16.59 1.64
N GLN A 212 10.51 17.85 2.10
CA GLN A 212 11.71 18.41 2.74
C GLN A 212 11.47 18.96 4.16
N PHE A 213 10.32 18.70 4.77
CA PHE A 213 10.02 19.16 6.12
C PHE A 213 8.93 18.30 6.72
N LEU A 214 8.75 18.39 8.03
CA LEU A 214 7.66 17.74 8.74
C LEU A 214 6.93 18.74 9.64
N VAL A 215 5.71 18.39 10.01
CA VAL A 215 4.94 19.06 11.04
C VAL A 215 4.43 18.06 12.07
N CYS A 216 4.26 18.50 13.31
CA CYS A 216 3.64 17.70 14.36
C CYS A 216 2.37 18.36 14.88
N TYR A 217 1.31 17.58 14.98
CA TYR A 217 0.05 17.95 15.59
C TYR A 217 -0.12 17.25 16.94
N ARG A 218 -0.83 17.91 17.85
CA ARG A 218 -1.25 17.36 19.13
C ARG A 218 -2.74 17.52 19.30
N LEU A 219 -3.42 16.45 19.70
CA LEU A 219 -4.82 16.49 20.10
C LEU A 219 -4.95 17.07 21.52
N LYS A 220 -5.71 18.16 21.64
CA LYS A 220 -6.13 18.79 22.90
C LYS A 220 -7.65 18.63 23.05
N GLU A 221 -8.11 18.23 24.24
CA GLU A 221 -9.53 17.92 24.49
C GLU A 221 -10.48 19.08 24.13
N ALA A 222 -10.10 20.33 24.40
CA ALA A 222 -10.97 21.50 24.18
C ALA A 222 -10.93 22.07 22.75
N SER A 223 -9.87 21.82 21.98
CA SER A 223 -9.60 22.53 20.72
C SER A 223 -9.32 21.62 19.53
N GLY A 224 -9.32 20.29 19.73
CA GLY A 224 -8.98 19.34 18.69
C GLY A 224 -7.49 19.30 18.38
N TRP A 225 -7.16 19.00 17.12
CA TRP A 225 -5.79 18.90 16.65
C TRP A 225 -5.17 20.28 16.42
N GLN A 226 -4.05 20.55 17.09
CA GLN A 226 -3.31 21.80 16.93
C GLN A 226 -1.92 21.53 16.37
N LEU A 227 -1.49 22.37 15.43
CA LEU A 227 -0.11 22.38 14.96
C LEU A 227 0.79 22.88 16.10
N VAL A 228 1.72 22.04 16.55
CA VAL A 228 2.63 22.33 17.68
C VAL A 228 4.05 22.61 17.19
N PHE A 229 4.49 21.90 16.15
CA PHE A 229 5.86 22.00 15.65
C PHE A 229 5.90 21.91 14.13
N SER A 230 6.83 22.67 13.55
CA SER A 230 7.22 22.57 12.13
C SER A 230 8.73 22.56 12.07
N SER A 231 9.30 21.57 11.38
CA SER A 231 10.75 21.51 11.19
C SER A 231 11.20 22.60 10.23
N PRO A 232 12.49 23.03 10.30
CA PRO A 232 13.05 23.80 9.20
C PRO A 232 13.05 22.96 7.92
N ARG A 233 13.12 23.62 6.76
CA ARG A 233 13.25 22.91 5.48
C ARG A 233 14.65 22.30 5.35
N LEU A 234 14.68 20.99 5.15
CA LEU A 234 15.86 20.15 4.99
C LEU A 234 16.41 20.23 3.56
N ASP A 235 17.67 19.86 3.40
CA ASP A 235 18.35 19.85 2.10
C ASP A 235 17.92 18.65 1.25
N TRP A 236 17.62 17.52 1.89
CA TRP A 236 17.30 16.25 1.26
C TRP A 236 15.87 15.78 1.59
N PRO A 237 15.28 14.92 0.75
CA PRO A 237 13.93 14.42 0.99
C PRO A 237 13.89 13.52 2.23
N ILE A 238 12.80 13.62 3.00
CA ILE A 238 12.54 12.75 4.14
C ILE A 238 12.16 11.37 3.64
N GLU A 239 12.90 10.36 4.08
CA GLU A 239 12.72 8.96 3.69
C GLU A 239 12.13 8.10 4.80
N ARG A 240 12.40 8.45 6.08
CA ARG A 240 11.82 7.78 7.26
C ARG A 240 11.41 8.79 8.32
N LEU A 241 10.38 8.43 9.08
CA LEU A 241 9.78 9.26 10.14
C LEU A 241 9.47 8.38 11.35
N ALA A 242 9.88 8.83 12.54
CA ALA A 242 9.58 8.19 13.81
C ALA A 242 9.08 9.23 14.82
N LEU A 243 8.08 8.85 15.63
CA LEU A 243 7.49 9.69 16.66
C LEU A 243 7.36 8.89 17.96
N THR A 244 7.77 9.48 19.08
CA THR A 244 7.46 8.97 20.41
C THR A 244 6.91 10.08 21.28
N ALA A 245 5.82 9.78 22.00
CA ALA A 245 5.09 10.70 22.82
C ALA A 245 4.44 9.96 24.01
N ARG A 246 5.25 9.28 24.83
CA ARG A 246 4.75 8.63 26.06
C ARG A 246 4.27 9.68 27.07
N VAL A 247 3.27 9.32 27.89
CA VAL A 247 2.61 10.21 28.87
C VAL A 247 2.83 9.75 30.33
N LEU A 248 3.41 8.58 30.55
CA LEU A 248 3.55 7.99 31.88
C LEU A 248 4.92 8.29 32.52
N GLY A 249 4.94 9.24 33.47
CA GLY A 249 5.95 9.36 34.53
C GLY A 249 7.43 9.26 34.10
N GLY A 250 7.76 9.73 32.90
CA GLY A 250 9.06 9.50 32.28
C GLY A 250 10.22 10.19 33.02
N ALA A 251 11.37 9.51 33.02
CA ALA A 251 12.60 10.00 33.64
C ALA A 251 13.19 11.27 32.97
N LEU A 252 12.71 11.67 31.78
CA LEU A 252 13.26 12.77 30.99
C LEU A 252 12.40 14.05 31.01
N GLY A 253 11.27 14.05 31.71
CA GLY A 253 10.43 15.24 31.88
C GLY A 253 9.98 15.88 30.55
N GLU A 254 10.38 17.12 30.31
CA GLU A 254 10.01 17.90 29.11
C GLU A 254 10.56 17.33 27.80
N HIS A 255 11.59 16.46 27.83
CA HIS A 255 12.19 15.85 26.64
C HIS A 255 11.65 14.46 26.31
N ASP A 256 10.55 14.02 26.93
CA ASP A 256 9.96 12.71 26.68
C ASP A 256 9.30 12.59 25.28
N LYS A 257 9.02 13.71 24.62
CA LYS A 257 8.36 13.75 23.31
C LYS A 257 9.37 14.08 22.25
N MET A 258 9.52 13.19 21.27
CA MET A 258 10.57 13.30 20.27
C MET A 258 10.05 12.88 18.91
N VAL A 259 10.54 13.56 17.88
CA VAL A 259 10.36 13.20 16.48
C VAL A 259 11.71 13.07 15.82
N ALA A 260 11.88 12.04 15.00
CA ALA A 260 13.08 11.79 14.23
C ALA A 260 12.74 11.63 12.75
N VAL A 261 13.63 12.10 11.88
CA VAL A 261 13.58 11.79 10.44
C VAL A 261 14.92 11.31 9.95
N ALA A 262 14.90 10.49 8.91
CA ALA A 262 16.09 10.14 8.14
C ALA A 262 15.99 10.68 6.72
N THR A 263 17.11 11.23 6.24
CA THR A 263 17.31 11.69 4.86
C THR A 263 18.57 11.00 4.33
N GLY A 264 18.42 9.85 3.67
CA GLY A 264 19.54 8.98 3.32
C GLY A 264 20.19 8.38 4.58
N SER A 265 21.45 8.73 4.85
CA SER A 265 22.21 8.25 6.02
C SER A 265 22.19 9.18 7.23
N GLU A 266 21.68 10.40 7.05
CA GLU A 266 21.58 11.43 8.10
C GLU A 266 20.26 11.27 8.85
N ILE A 267 20.32 11.36 10.18
CA ILE A 267 19.17 11.26 11.08
C ILE A 267 19.11 12.54 11.89
N LEU A 268 17.97 13.21 11.86
CA LEU A 268 17.73 14.43 12.63
C LEU A 268 16.72 14.13 13.73
N LEU A 269 17.01 14.56 14.95
CA LEU A 269 16.18 14.32 16.12
C LEU A 269 15.81 15.64 16.80
N TRP A 270 14.52 15.83 17.06
CA TRP A 270 13.99 16.99 17.79
C TRP A 270 13.24 16.55 19.03
N ALA A 271 13.40 17.31 20.11
CA ALA A 271 12.50 17.29 21.26
C ALA A 271 11.32 18.21 20.98
N LEU A 272 10.10 17.74 21.27
CA LEU A 272 8.86 18.48 21.07
C LEU A 272 8.39 19.07 22.38
N GLN A 273 8.11 20.38 22.38
CA GLN A 273 7.61 21.06 23.57
C GLN A 273 6.07 21.04 23.59
N PRO A 274 5.43 20.71 24.73
CA PRO A 274 3.98 20.60 24.81
C PRO A 274 3.26 21.94 24.58
N GLU A 275 3.92 23.06 24.87
CA GLU A 275 3.39 24.43 24.73
C GLU A 275 3.56 25.01 23.31
N GLY A 276 4.35 24.36 22.46
CA GLY A 276 4.66 24.84 21.12
C GLY A 276 6.17 24.84 20.85
N GLY A 277 6.55 24.57 19.61
CA GLY A 277 7.94 24.54 19.17
C GLY A 277 8.64 23.22 19.42
N GLY A 278 9.94 23.20 19.10
CA GLY A 278 10.81 22.05 19.26
C GLY A 278 12.27 22.47 19.20
N SER A 279 13.11 21.74 19.91
CA SER A 279 14.56 21.95 19.93
C SER A 279 15.27 20.78 19.26
N GLU A 280 16.29 21.08 18.46
CA GLU A 280 17.14 20.06 17.87
C GLU A 280 17.98 19.40 18.97
N ILE A 281 17.84 18.09 19.14
CA ILE A 281 18.70 17.30 20.03
C ILE A 281 20.04 17.06 19.33
N GLY A 282 20.00 16.71 18.05
CA GLY A 282 21.21 16.52 17.26
C GLY A 282 20.97 15.92 15.88
N VAL A 283 22.07 15.86 15.14
CA VAL A 283 22.18 15.19 13.85
C VAL A 283 23.13 14.00 14.01
N PHE A 284 22.67 12.83 13.60
CA PHE A 284 23.40 11.58 13.69
C PHE A 284 23.58 10.98 12.30
N HIS A 285 24.59 10.12 12.17
CA HIS A 285 24.91 9.48 10.89
C HIS A 285 25.02 7.98 11.11
N LEU A 286 24.28 7.21 10.33
CA LEU A 286 24.44 5.75 10.26
C LEU A 286 25.59 5.35 9.31
N GLY A 287 25.95 6.26 8.40
CA GLY A 287 27.00 6.08 7.39
C GLY A 287 26.61 5.16 6.23
N VAL A 288 25.39 4.64 6.24
CA VAL A 288 24.71 3.95 5.13
C VAL A 288 23.26 4.46 5.10
N PRO A 289 22.53 4.32 3.98
CA PRO A 289 21.11 4.67 3.93
C PRO A 289 20.33 3.96 5.06
N VAL A 290 19.58 4.75 5.82
CA VAL A 290 18.69 4.25 6.87
C VAL A 290 17.52 3.56 6.19
N GLU A 291 17.21 2.32 6.58
CA GLU A 291 16.08 1.53 6.07
C GLU A 291 14.91 1.43 7.07
N ALA A 292 15.19 1.52 8.36
CA ALA A 292 14.15 1.65 9.37
C ALA A 292 14.57 2.65 10.43
N LEU A 293 13.60 3.44 10.89
CA LEU A 293 13.76 4.42 11.94
C LEU A 293 12.54 4.35 12.86
N PHE A 294 12.74 4.02 14.13
CA PHE A 294 11.65 3.84 15.09
C PHE A 294 12.15 4.00 16.52
N PHE A 295 11.22 4.12 17.46
CA PHE A 295 11.53 4.18 18.89
C PHE A 295 11.21 2.85 19.58
N VAL A 296 12.10 2.41 20.47
CA VAL A 296 11.81 1.36 21.45
C VAL A 296 11.87 1.99 22.83
N GLY A 297 10.71 2.22 23.43
CA GLY A 297 10.58 3.11 24.57
C GLY A 297 10.96 4.54 24.19
N ASN A 298 12.03 5.05 24.81
CA ASN A 298 12.57 6.38 24.51
C ASN A 298 13.85 6.33 23.66
N GLN A 299 14.35 5.13 23.34
CA GLN A 299 15.58 4.96 22.56
C GLN A 299 15.24 5.02 21.07
N LEU A 300 15.99 5.83 20.31
CA LEU A 300 15.83 5.87 18.86
C LEU A 300 16.71 4.80 18.23
N ILE A 301 16.13 3.99 17.36
CA ILE A 301 16.79 2.93 16.62
C ILE A 301 16.77 3.27 15.14
N ALA A 302 17.93 3.14 14.49
CA ALA A 302 18.05 3.15 13.05
C ALA A 302 18.70 1.85 12.58
N THR A 303 18.19 1.24 11.51
CA THR A 303 18.79 0.04 10.93
C THR A 303 18.94 0.17 9.42
N SER A 304 19.86 -0.60 8.86
CA SER A 304 20.07 -0.75 7.42
C SER A 304 20.20 -2.23 7.07
N HIS A 305 19.77 -2.61 5.87
CA HIS A 305 19.86 -3.99 5.38
C HIS A 305 21.30 -4.50 5.30
N THR A 306 22.28 -3.58 5.23
CA THR A 306 23.71 -3.91 5.25
C THR A 306 24.19 -4.44 6.60
N GLY A 307 23.32 -4.50 7.61
CA GLY A 307 23.68 -4.92 8.97
C GLY A 307 24.22 -3.79 9.83
N ARG A 308 24.08 -2.52 9.45
CA ARG A 308 24.38 -1.41 10.37
C ARG A 308 23.18 -1.09 11.24
N ILE A 309 23.43 -1.02 12.54
CA ILE A 309 22.47 -0.59 13.56
C ILE A 309 23.01 0.64 14.29
N GLY A 310 22.15 1.64 14.48
CA GLY A 310 22.42 2.83 15.26
C GLY A 310 21.41 2.96 16.39
N VAL A 311 21.89 3.19 17.60
CA VAL A 311 21.05 3.37 18.79
C VAL A 311 21.40 4.68 19.47
N TRP A 312 20.43 5.57 19.57
CA TRP A 312 20.51 6.75 20.41
C TRP A 312 19.86 6.45 21.75
N ASN A 313 20.66 6.57 22.82
CA ASN A 313 20.19 6.39 24.18
C ASN A 313 19.73 7.73 24.76
N ALA A 314 18.45 7.83 25.10
CA ALA A 314 17.83 9.04 25.59
C ALA A 314 18.30 9.46 27.00
N VAL A 315 18.78 8.51 27.80
CA VAL A 315 19.29 8.75 29.16
C VAL A 315 20.72 9.28 29.10
N THR A 316 21.60 8.58 28.38
CA THR A 316 23.02 8.97 28.27
C THR A 316 23.29 10.02 27.20
N LYS A 317 22.30 10.28 26.34
CA LYS A 317 22.39 11.15 25.15
C LYS A 317 23.50 10.71 24.18
N HIS A 318 23.84 9.42 24.19
CA HIS A 318 24.90 8.83 23.37
C HIS A 318 24.34 8.18 22.11
N TRP A 319 25.01 8.38 20.97
CA TRP A 319 24.73 7.70 19.71
C TRP A 319 25.81 6.64 19.48
N GLN A 320 25.40 5.38 19.41
CA GLN A 320 26.29 4.25 19.13
C GLN A 320 25.89 3.60 17.82
N VAL A 321 26.86 3.38 16.92
CA VAL A 321 26.67 2.62 15.69
C VAL A 321 27.52 1.36 15.77
N GLN A 322 26.97 0.25 15.30
CA GLN A 322 27.64 -1.04 15.24
C GLN A 322 27.27 -1.75 13.95
N GLU A 323 28.18 -2.59 13.47
CA GLU A 323 27.93 -3.53 12.39
C GLU A 323 27.60 -4.92 12.95
N VAL A 324 26.53 -5.50 12.43
CA VAL A 324 26.01 -6.84 12.74
C VAL A 324 25.79 -7.60 11.43
N GLN A 325 25.26 -8.82 11.51
CA GLN A 325 24.85 -9.56 10.31
C GLN A 325 23.77 -8.79 9.52
N PRO A 326 23.75 -8.89 8.17
CA PRO A 326 22.75 -8.21 7.34
C PRO A 326 21.33 -8.44 7.83
N ILE A 327 20.64 -7.35 8.18
CA ILE A 327 19.31 -7.36 8.79
C ILE A 327 18.27 -7.36 7.67
N THR A 328 17.37 -8.35 7.69
CA THR A 328 16.27 -8.48 6.71
C THR A 328 14.90 -8.26 7.32
N SER A 329 14.78 -8.34 8.65
CA SER A 329 13.55 -8.01 9.38
C SER A 329 13.86 -7.61 10.81
N TYR A 330 12.91 -6.96 11.47
CA TYR A 330 13.02 -6.56 12.87
C TYR A 330 11.63 -6.53 13.50
N ASP A 331 11.59 -6.66 14.83
CA ASP A 331 10.41 -6.35 15.63
C ASP A 331 10.87 -5.96 17.04
N ALA A 332 10.01 -5.26 17.78
CA ALA A 332 10.30 -4.86 19.15
C ALA A 332 9.12 -5.16 20.08
N ALA A 333 9.43 -5.63 21.28
CA ALA A 333 8.45 -5.80 22.35
C ALA A 333 9.07 -5.49 23.71
N GLY A 334 8.39 -4.63 24.48
CA GLY A 334 8.94 -4.11 25.73
C GLY A 334 10.24 -3.35 25.50
N SER A 335 11.35 -3.81 26.08
CA SER A 335 12.70 -3.30 25.86
C SER A 335 13.53 -4.15 24.89
N PHE A 336 12.97 -5.25 24.37
CA PHE A 336 13.67 -6.13 23.46
C PHE A 336 13.50 -5.66 22.03
N LEU A 337 14.62 -5.51 21.34
CA LEU A 337 14.71 -5.37 19.89
C LEU A 337 15.19 -6.71 19.35
N LEU A 338 14.44 -7.30 18.42
CA LEU A 338 14.83 -8.52 17.71
C LEU A 338 15.17 -8.18 16.26
N LEU A 339 16.19 -8.83 15.73
CA LEU A 339 16.73 -8.63 14.39
C LEU A 339 16.80 -9.98 13.67
N GLY A 340 16.04 -10.14 12.60
CA GLY A 340 16.13 -11.28 11.70
C GLY A 340 17.15 -11.02 10.61
N CYS A 341 18.04 -11.98 10.36
CA CYS A 341 19.14 -11.85 9.42
C CYS A 341 18.97 -12.76 8.19
N ASN A 342 19.70 -12.42 7.13
CA ASN A 342 19.68 -13.15 5.85
C ASN A 342 20.22 -14.60 5.92
N ASN A 343 20.94 -14.96 6.99
CA ASN A 343 21.51 -16.28 7.24
C ASN A 343 20.64 -17.16 8.16
N GLY A 344 19.42 -16.72 8.47
CA GLY A 344 18.51 -17.44 9.35
C GLY A 344 18.69 -17.15 10.85
N SER A 345 19.72 -16.40 11.26
CA SER A 345 19.90 -16.02 12.66
C SER A 345 18.88 -14.95 13.09
N ILE A 346 18.41 -15.09 14.33
CA ILE A 346 17.62 -14.09 15.04
C ILE A 346 18.47 -13.60 16.20
N TYR A 347 18.83 -12.33 16.19
CA TYR A 347 19.54 -11.67 17.28
C TYR A 347 18.57 -10.87 18.14
N TYR A 348 18.93 -10.64 19.40
CA TYR A 348 18.18 -9.74 20.28
C TYR A 348 19.09 -8.78 21.06
N VAL A 349 18.53 -7.63 21.40
CA VAL A 349 19.17 -6.57 22.19
C VAL A 349 18.17 -6.04 23.21
N ASP A 350 18.56 -5.96 24.48
CA ASP A 350 17.79 -5.25 25.51
C ASP A 350 18.17 -3.76 25.49
N VAL A 351 17.44 -2.95 24.72
CA VAL A 351 17.82 -1.56 24.45
C VAL A 351 17.70 -0.65 25.67
N GLN A 352 16.89 -1.03 26.67
CA GLN A 352 16.73 -0.24 27.90
C GLN A 352 17.96 -0.37 28.78
N LYS A 353 18.51 -1.58 28.91
CA LYS A 353 19.77 -1.80 29.64
C LYS A 353 20.97 -1.21 28.92
N PHE A 354 20.85 -0.99 27.61
CA PHE A 354 21.92 -0.50 26.74
C PHE A 354 23.24 -1.25 27.01
N PRO A 355 23.23 -2.60 26.98
CA PRO A 355 24.36 -3.38 27.43
C PRO A 355 25.53 -3.16 26.46
N LEU A 356 26.61 -2.56 26.96
CA LEU A 356 27.85 -2.40 26.20
C LEU A 356 28.81 -3.54 26.54
N ARG A 357 29.42 -4.14 25.53
CA ARG A 357 30.50 -5.13 25.69
C ARG A 357 31.74 -4.45 26.25
N MET A 358 32.34 -5.01 27.30
CA MET A 358 33.52 -4.39 27.93
C MET A 358 34.75 -4.27 27.02
N LYS A 359 34.87 -5.15 26.02
CA LYS A 359 36.07 -5.24 25.16
C LYS A 359 36.17 -4.07 24.17
N ASP A 360 35.05 -3.64 23.61
CA ASP A 360 34.98 -2.68 22.50
C ASP A 360 33.96 -1.56 22.72
N ASN A 361 33.16 -1.61 23.78
CA ASN A 361 32.02 -0.72 24.06
C ASN A 361 30.92 -0.77 22.99
N ASP A 362 30.84 -1.85 22.23
CA ASP A 362 29.75 -2.07 21.29
C ASP A 362 28.50 -2.60 22.00
N LEU A 363 27.35 -2.54 21.33
CA LEU A 363 26.13 -3.14 21.87
C LEU A 363 26.30 -4.66 21.99
N LEU A 364 25.82 -5.20 23.12
CA LEU A 364 25.74 -6.63 23.34
C LEU A 364 24.57 -7.19 22.52
N VAL A 365 24.88 -7.62 21.31
CA VAL A 365 23.97 -8.32 20.40
C VAL A 365 24.16 -9.81 20.59
N SER A 366 23.12 -10.48 21.09
CA SER A 366 23.15 -11.92 21.40
C SER A 366 22.33 -12.71 20.39
N GLU A 367 22.86 -13.84 19.92
CA GLU A 367 22.09 -14.76 19.07
C GLU A 367 21.04 -15.46 19.93
N LEU A 368 19.77 -15.30 19.58
CA LEU A 368 18.64 -15.90 20.27
C LEU A 368 18.31 -17.28 19.69
N TYR A 369 18.31 -17.39 18.37
CA TYR A 369 17.90 -18.57 17.63
C TYR A 369 18.52 -18.54 16.23
N ARG A 370 18.67 -19.70 15.59
CA ARG A 370 19.07 -19.82 14.18
C ARG A 370 18.16 -20.80 13.45
N ASP A 371 17.67 -20.38 12.28
CA ASP A 371 16.91 -21.23 11.39
C ASP A 371 17.68 -22.52 11.06
N PRO A 372 17.10 -23.72 11.28
CA PRO A 372 17.78 -24.99 10.99
C PRO A 372 18.21 -25.19 9.54
N ALA A 373 17.56 -24.51 8.60
CA ALA A 373 17.87 -24.56 7.18
C ALA A 373 18.71 -23.34 6.73
N GLU A 374 19.10 -22.47 7.67
CA GLU A 374 19.78 -21.18 7.42
C GLU A 374 19.01 -20.29 6.44
N ASP A 375 17.69 -20.47 6.40
CA ASP A 375 16.81 -19.71 5.51
C ASP A 375 16.60 -18.30 6.07
N GLY A 376 16.88 -17.28 5.25
CA GLY A 376 16.88 -15.88 5.69
C GLY A 376 15.55 -15.44 6.31
N VAL A 377 15.61 -14.73 7.44
CA VAL A 377 14.45 -14.29 8.21
C VAL A 377 13.91 -12.97 7.65
N THR A 378 12.94 -13.05 6.75
CA THR A 378 12.42 -11.89 5.99
C THR A 378 11.22 -11.20 6.64
N ALA A 379 10.62 -11.80 7.66
CA ALA A 379 9.59 -11.17 8.48
C ALA A 379 9.68 -11.68 9.92
N LEU A 380 9.40 -10.81 10.89
CA LEU A 380 9.55 -11.14 12.32
C LEU A 380 8.39 -10.53 13.11
N SER A 381 7.85 -11.29 14.06
CA SER A 381 6.84 -10.82 15.00
C SER A 381 7.05 -11.46 16.37
N VAL A 382 7.21 -10.65 17.40
CA VAL A 382 7.31 -11.08 18.80
C VAL A 382 6.03 -10.75 19.58
N TYR A 383 5.59 -11.70 20.39
CA TYR A 383 4.49 -11.55 21.34
C TYR A 383 5.01 -11.88 22.75
N LEU A 384 4.91 -10.91 23.67
CA LEU A 384 5.33 -11.07 25.06
C LEU A 384 4.11 -11.34 25.94
N THR A 385 4.07 -12.48 26.61
CA THR A 385 3.01 -12.75 27.59
C THR A 385 3.31 -12.00 28.89
N PRO A 386 2.36 -11.21 29.44
CA PRO A 386 2.53 -10.51 30.71
C PRO A 386 2.88 -11.47 31.87
N LYS A 387 3.70 -11.00 32.81
CA LYS A 387 4.13 -11.77 33.99
C LYS A 387 2.93 -12.15 34.88
N THR A 388 2.69 -13.45 35.07
CA THR A 388 1.86 -13.94 36.19
C THR A 388 2.79 -14.25 37.37
N SER A 389 2.87 -13.28 38.28
CA SER A 389 3.53 -13.23 39.60
C SER A 389 4.99 -13.69 39.78
N ASP A 390 5.50 -14.80 39.21
CA ASP A 390 6.87 -15.28 39.55
C ASP A 390 7.71 -15.87 38.39
N SER A 391 7.11 -16.19 37.25
CA SER A 391 7.86 -16.67 36.07
C SER A 391 8.28 -15.50 35.17
N GLY A 392 9.45 -15.61 34.53
CA GLY A 392 9.97 -14.61 33.60
C GLY A 392 9.02 -14.29 32.43
N ASN A 393 9.40 -13.36 31.56
CA ASN A 393 8.59 -13.05 30.38
C ASN A 393 8.62 -14.26 29.43
N TRP A 394 7.44 -14.73 29.01
CA TRP A 394 7.32 -15.71 27.95
C TRP A 394 7.58 -15.01 26.62
N ILE A 395 8.43 -15.58 25.79
CA ILE A 395 8.77 -15.01 24.49
C ILE A 395 8.25 -15.96 23.42
N GLU A 396 7.29 -15.48 22.64
CA GLU A 396 6.75 -16.20 21.51
C GLU A 396 7.07 -15.41 20.25
N ILE A 397 7.68 -16.06 19.27
CA ILE A 397 8.13 -15.39 18.04
C ILE A 397 7.59 -16.17 16.87
N ALA A 398 6.92 -15.47 15.97
CA ALA A 398 6.66 -15.95 14.64
C ALA A 398 7.61 -15.28 13.66
N TYR A 399 8.18 -16.04 12.74
CA TYR A 399 8.99 -15.49 11.67
C TYR A 399 8.68 -16.12 10.32
N GLY A 400 8.84 -15.31 9.29
CA GLY A 400 8.71 -15.68 7.89
C GLY A 400 10.09 -15.81 7.24
N THR A 401 10.21 -16.73 6.29
CA THR A 401 11.49 -17.00 5.63
C THR A 401 11.51 -16.63 4.15
N SER A 402 12.72 -16.54 3.59
CA SER A 402 12.95 -16.20 2.19
C SER A 402 12.36 -17.24 1.22
N SER A 403 12.26 -18.51 1.64
CA SER A 403 11.62 -19.57 0.84
C SER A 403 10.08 -19.60 0.95
N GLY A 404 9.47 -18.76 1.80
CA GLY A 404 8.01 -18.77 2.02
C GLY A 404 7.54 -19.62 3.21
N GLY A 405 8.46 -20.04 4.07
CA GLY A 405 8.16 -20.72 5.32
C GLY A 405 7.62 -19.74 6.38
N VAL A 406 6.68 -20.21 7.18
CA VAL A 406 6.15 -19.50 8.36
C VAL A 406 6.44 -20.39 9.56
N ARG A 407 7.16 -19.87 10.56
CA ARG A 407 7.62 -20.65 11.70
C ARG A 407 7.27 -19.95 13.00
N VAL A 408 7.00 -20.73 14.03
CA VAL A 408 6.72 -20.25 15.39
C VAL A 408 7.72 -20.90 16.32
N ILE A 409 8.47 -20.09 17.07
CA ILE A 409 9.35 -20.52 18.16
C ILE A 409 8.82 -19.98 19.48
N VAL A 410 9.00 -20.75 20.54
CA VAL A 410 8.55 -20.40 21.88
C VAL A 410 9.68 -20.58 22.88
N GLN A 411 9.77 -19.68 23.84
CA GLN A 411 10.67 -19.81 24.98
C GLN A 411 9.87 -19.64 26.27
N HIS A 412 9.79 -20.74 27.02
CA HIS A 412 9.06 -20.82 28.27
C HIS A 412 10.00 -20.50 29.45
N PRO A 413 9.57 -19.72 30.46
CA PRO A 413 10.36 -19.48 31.65
C PRO A 413 10.75 -20.75 32.40
N GLU A 414 9.94 -21.81 32.37
CA GLU A 414 10.29 -23.08 33.03
C GLU A 414 11.48 -23.78 32.36
N THR A 415 11.79 -23.39 31.13
CA THR A 415 12.94 -23.90 30.36
C THR A 415 14.18 -23.00 30.47
N VAL A 416 14.35 -22.23 31.58
CA VAL A 416 15.53 -21.36 31.79
C VAL A 416 16.82 -22.12 31.49
N GLY A 417 17.58 -21.68 30.49
CA GLY A 417 18.83 -22.30 30.03
C GLY A 417 18.71 -23.07 28.71
N SER A 418 17.49 -23.50 28.34
CA SER A 418 17.20 -23.93 26.98
C SER A 418 16.91 -22.70 26.12
N GLY A 419 17.51 -22.65 24.93
CA GLY A 419 17.15 -21.64 23.92
C GLY A 419 15.70 -21.80 23.45
N PRO A 420 15.15 -20.84 22.70
CA PRO A 420 13.83 -20.96 22.09
C PRO A 420 13.71 -22.24 21.26
N GLN A 421 12.56 -22.90 21.34
CA GLN A 421 12.28 -24.14 20.64
C GLN A 421 11.33 -23.91 19.46
N LEU A 422 11.58 -24.61 18.35
CA LEU A 422 10.67 -24.63 17.20
C LEU A 422 9.37 -25.34 17.58
N PHE A 423 8.28 -24.58 17.63
CA PHE A 423 6.96 -25.07 17.98
C PHE A 423 6.20 -25.58 16.76
N GLN A 424 6.24 -24.85 15.65
CA GLN A 424 5.51 -25.18 14.43
C GLN A 424 6.16 -24.60 13.18
N THR A 425 6.05 -25.31 12.05
CA THR A 425 6.46 -24.84 10.71
C THR A 425 5.33 -25.04 9.72
N PHE A 426 5.06 -24.02 8.90
CA PHE A 426 4.12 -24.04 7.80
C PHE A 426 4.84 -23.69 6.49
N THR A 427 4.82 -24.60 5.52
CA THR A 427 5.37 -24.38 4.18
C THR A 427 4.24 -24.04 3.22
N VAL A 428 3.81 -22.78 3.21
CA VAL A 428 2.50 -22.40 2.66
C VAL A 428 2.55 -21.32 1.59
N HIS A 429 3.62 -20.52 1.59
CA HIS A 429 3.89 -19.54 0.54
C HIS A 429 4.96 -20.09 -0.41
N ARG A 430 4.92 -19.63 -1.67
CA ARG A 430 5.92 -19.97 -2.71
C ARG A 430 6.88 -18.81 -3.00
N SER A 431 6.71 -17.72 -2.26
CA SER A 431 7.47 -16.48 -2.36
C SER A 431 7.91 -16.06 -0.96
N PRO A 432 8.96 -15.24 -0.83
CA PRO A 432 9.42 -14.73 0.45
C PRO A 432 8.28 -14.14 1.29
N VAL A 433 8.25 -14.46 2.57
CA VAL A 433 7.29 -13.86 3.50
C VAL A 433 7.76 -12.43 3.80
N THR A 434 6.95 -11.44 3.45
CA THR A 434 7.27 -10.02 3.62
C THR A 434 6.77 -9.46 4.94
N LYS A 435 5.69 -10.04 5.49
CA LYS A 435 5.15 -9.65 6.79
C LYS A 435 4.62 -10.86 7.54
N ILE A 436 4.71 -10.78 8.86
CA ILE A 436 4.14 -11.77 9.76
C ILE A 436 3.63 -11.06 11.01
N MET A 437 2.55 -11.56 11.58
CA MET A 437 1.96 -11.00 12.78
C MET A 437 1.44 -12.13 13.66
N LEU A 438 2.02 -12.24 14.84
CA LEU A 438 1.55 -13.10 15.92
C LEU A 438 0.78 -12.24 16.92
N SER A 439 -0.51 -12.52 17.01
CA SER A 439 -1.50 -11.84 17.85
C SER A 439 -2.00 -12.79 18.94
N GLU A 440 -2.85 -12.30 19.85
CA GLU A 440 -3.50 -13.15 20.86
C GLU A 440 -4.28 -14.32 20.21
N LYS A 441 -4.97 -14.04 19.09
CA LYS A 441 -5.95 -14.95 18.46
C LYS A 441 -5.53 -15.46 17.09
N HIS A 442 -4.58 -14.81 16.44
CA HIS A 442 -4.23 -15.13 15.06
C HIS A 442 -2.72 -15.12 14.81
N LEU A 443 -2.31 -16.02 13.91
CA LEU A 443 -1.04 -15.95 13.21
C LEU A 443 -1.35 -15.54 11.77
N ILE A 444 -0.76 -14.45 11.30
CA ILE A 444 -0.99 -13.90 9.96
C ILE A 444 0.34 -13.83 9.24
N SER A 445 0.38 -14.25 7.98
CA SER A 445 1.55 -14.16 7.12
C SER A 445 1.18 -13.54 5.79
N VAL A 446 2.06 -12.71 5.25
CA VAL A 446 1.93 -12.07 3.93
C VAL A 446 3.19 -12.39 3.13
N CYS A 447 3.04 -12.85 1.89
CA CYS A 447 4.19 -13.06 1.01
C CYS A 447 4.21 -12.09 -0.18
N ALA A 448 5.38 -12.01 -0.83
CA ALA A 448 5.61 -11.11 -1.96
C ALA A 448 4.75 -11.41 -3.20
N ASP A 449 4.11 -12.59 -3.31
CA ASP A 449 3.20 -12.85 -4.44
C ASP A 449 1.87 -12.11 -4.27
N SER A 450 1.79 -10.89 -4.81
CA SER A 450 0.56 -10.08 -4.79
C SER A 450 0.00 -9.86 -3.38
N ASN A 451 0.88 -9.75 -2.38
CA ASN A 451 0.52 -9.69 -0.95
C ASN A 451 -0.47 -10.80 -0.56
N HIS A 452 -0.14 -12.05 -0.90
CA HIS A 452 -0.96 -13.19 -0.53
C HIS A 452 -0.88 -13.41 0.99
N VAL A 453 -2.04 -13.28 1.63
CA VAL A 453 -2.24 -13.41 3.06
C VAL A 453 -2.74 -14.81 3.40
N ARG A 454 -2.19 -15.39 4.47
CA ARG A 454 -2.75 -16.56 5.15
C ARG A 454 -2.86 -16.31 6.64
N THR A 455 -3.97 -16.75 7.21
CA THR A 455 -4.28 -16.60 8.63
C THR A 455 -4.54 -17.95 9.27
N TRP A 456 -4.04 -18.18 10.48
CA TRP A 456 -4.40 -19.30 11.34
C TRP A 456 -4.95 -18.79 12.66
N SER A 457 -5.86 -19.55 13.26
CA SER A 457 -6.29 -19.32 14.64
C SER A 457 -5.21 -19.79 15.61
N VAL A 458 -4.93 -19.00 16.64
CA VAL A 458 -4.00 -19.31 17.72
C VAL A 458 -4.82 -19.52 18.99
N THR A 459 -4.72 -20.71 19.58
CA THR A 459 -5.40 -21.04 20.82
C THR A 459 -4.42 -20.94 21.99
N ARG A 460 -4.80 -20.13 22.98
CA ARG A 460 -4.01 -19.91 24.19
C ARG A 460 -4.62 -20.57 25.41
N PHE A 461 -3.79 -21.20 26.23
CA PHE A 461 -4.14 -21.67 27.57
C PHE A 461 -3.33 -20.88 28.59
N ARG A 462 -4.00 -20.20 29.53
CA ARG A 462 -3.36 -19.30 30.51
C ARG A 462 -2.42 -18.26 29.86
N GLY A 463 -2.81 -17.73 28.69
CA GLY A 463 -2.03 -16.75 27.94
C GLY A 463 -0.92 -17.32 27.05
N MET A 464 -0.62 -18.61 27.14
CA MET A 464 0.43 -19.28 26.36
C MET A 464 -0.16 -19.98 25.14
N ILE A 465 0.55 -20.00 24.01
CA ILE A 465 0.16 -20.89 22.89
C ILE A 465 0.13 -22.34 23.40
N SER A 466 -1.06 -22.95 23.39
CA SER A 466 -1.29 -24.27 23.98
C SER A 466 -1.27 -25.39 22.95
N THR A 467 -1.73 -25.08 21.73
CA THR A 467 -1.87 -26.05 20.65
C THR A 467 -1.15 -25.55 19.42
N GLN A 468 -0.57 -26.48 18.65
CA GLN A 468 -0.07 -26.16 17.32
C GLN A 468 -1.26 -25.63 16.49
N PRO A 469 -1.16 -24.42 15.90
CA PRO A 469 -2.19 -23.95 14.99
C PRO A 469 -2.38 -25.00 13.88
N GLY A 470 -3.63 -25.30 13.54
CA GLY A 470 -3.95 -26.34 12.56
C GLY A 470 -3.22 -26.12 11.23
N SER A 471 -2.93 -27.19 10.48
CA SER A 471 -2.19 -27.10 9.21
C SER A 471 -2.94 -26.30 8.13
N THR A 472 -4.28 -26.31 8.16
CA THR A 472 -5.14 -25.55 7.26
C THR A 472 -5.32 -24.12 7.76
N PRO A 473 -5.06 -23.08 6.94
CA PRO A 473 -5.34 -21.70 7.32
C PRO A 473 -6.84 -21.44 7.42
N LEU A 474 -7.22 -20.57 8.36
CA LEU A 474 -8.56 -20.00 8.51
C LEU A 474 -9.00 -19.19 7.28
N ALA A 475 -8.07 -18.42 6.71
CA ALA A 475 -8.33 -17.57 5.55
C ALA A 475 -7.12 -17.50 4.61
N SER A 476 -7.40 -17.29 3.33
CA SER A 476 -6.39 -17.13 2.28
C SER A 476 -6.90 -16.16 1.22
N PHE A 477 -6.28 -14.98 1.09
CA PHE A 477 -6.74 -13.91 0.20
C PHE A 477 -5.57 -13.00 -0.21
N LYS A 478 -5.79 -12.10 -1.17
CA LYS A 478 -4.77 -11.14 -1.63
C LYS A 478 -5.14 -9.70 -1.26
N ILE A 479 -4.15 -8.90 -0.87
CA ILE A 479 -4.25 -7.43 -0.76
C ILE A 479 -3.57 -6.83 -2.00
N LEU A 480 -4.31 -6.77 -3.10
CA LEU A 480 -3.77 -6.32 -4.38
C LEU A 480 -3.38 -4.84 -4.31
N ALA A 481 -2.15 -4.56 -4.74
CA ALA A 481 -1.60 -3.23 -4.97
C ALA A 481 -0.77 -3.28 -6.26
N LEU A 482 -0.93 -2.27 -7.12
CA LEU A 482 -0.20 -2.14 -8.38
C LEU A 482 1.21 -1.55 -8.16
N GLU A 483 1.39 -0.80 -7.07
CA GLU A 483 2.71 -0.32 -6.63
C GLU A 483 3.62 -1.51 -6.29
N SER A 484 4.88 -1.48 -6.75
CA SER A 484 5.88 -2.44 -6.31
C SER A 484 6.22 -2.20 -4.84
N ALA A 485 6.23 -3.26 -4.02
CA ALA A 485 6.73 -3.21 -2.65
C ALA A 485 8.18 -2.70 -2.58
N ASP A 486 8.97 -2.93 -3.64
CA ASP A 486 10.39 -2.58 -3.74
C ASP A 486 10.62 -1.18 -4.31
N GLY A 487 9.79 -0.19 -3.96
CA GLY A 487 10.07 1.21 -4.26
C GLY A 487 11.39 1.64 -3.59
N HIS A 488 12.51 1.41 -4.27
CA HIS A 488 13.83 1.90 -3.88
C HIS A 488 13.81 3.43 -3.93
N GLY A 489 13.63 4.04 -2.76
CA GLY A 489 13.36 5.45 -2.56
C GLY A 489 12.07 5.58 -1.73
N GLY A 490 12.16 6.14 -0.53
CA GLY A 490 11.18 6.06 0.58
C GLY A 490 9.69 6.41 0.32
N CYS A 491 9.24 6.57 -0.92
CA CYS A 491 7.83 6.71 -1.30
C CYS A 491 6.95 5.55 -0.82
N SER A 492 7.42 4.29 -0.85
CA SER A 492 6.59 3.15 -0.45
C SER A 492 6.38 3.05 1.07
N ALA A 493 7.23 3.70 1.88
CA ALA A 493 7.14 3.61 3.34
C ALA A 493 5.85 4.26 3.88
N GLY A 494 5.24 5.18 3.13
CA GLY A 494 3.97 5.81 3.48
C GLY A 494 2.73 4.98 3.16
N ASN A 495 2.85 3.93 2.34
CA ASN A 495 1.73 3.11 1.85
C ASN A 495 1.78 1.67 2.38
N ASP A 496 2.33 1.46 3.58
CA ASP A 496 2.44 0.12 4.13
C ASP A 496 1.06 -0.51 4.36
N ILE A 497 0.82 -1.73 3.87
CA ILE A 497 -0.54 -2.29 3.90
C ILE A 497 -1.02 -2.70 5.31
N GLY A 498 -0.13 -2.77 6.30
CA GLY A 498 -0.40 -3.37 7.62
C GLY A 498 0.09 -4.83 7.72
N PRO A 499 -0.37 -5.63 8.69
CA PRO A 499 -1.58 -5.41 9.49
C PRO A 499 -1.39 -4.33 10.55
N TYR A 500 -2.41 -3.48 10.69
CA TYR A 500 -2.47 -2.42 11.67
C TYR A 500 -3.37 -2.77 12.85
N GLY A 501 -2.97 -2.34 14.03
CA GLY A 501 -3.73 -2.45 15.27
C GLY A 501 -3.01 -3.29 16.34
N GLU A 502 -3.45 -3.16 17.58
CA GLU A 502 -2.89 -3.89 18.72
C GLU A 502 -3.02 -5.41 18.56
N ARG A 503 -2.11 -6.14 19.21
CA ARG A 503 -1.98 -7.60 19.06
C ARG A 503 -3.13 -8.39 19.70
N ASP A 504 -3.79 -7.78 20.69
CA ASP A 504 -4.90 -8.39 21.45
C ASP A 504 -6.27 -8.08 20.82
N ASP A 505 -6.26 -7.28 19.77
CA ASP A 505 -7.43 -6.70 19.14
C ASP A 505 -7.57 -7.12 17.67
N GLN A 506 -8.71 -6.78 17.05
CA GLN A 506 -8.88 -7.00 15.61
C GLN A 506 -8.01 -6.04 14.81
N GLN A 507 -7.13 -6.60 13.99
CA GLN A 507 -6.23 -5.85 13.12
C GLN A 507 -6.77 -5.72 11.69
N VAL A 508 -6.34 -4.68 10.97
CA VAL A 508 -6.79 -4.39 9.60
C VAL A 508 -5.63 -4.21 8.62
N PHE A 509 -5.84 -4.63 7.38
CA PHE A 509 -5.06 -4.20 6.23
C PHE A 509 -5.71 -2.99 5.58
N ILE A 510 -4.88 -2.11 5.03
CA ILE A 510 -5.31 -1.00 4.19
C ILE A 510 -4.89 -1.32 2.75
N GLN A 511 -5.87 -1.37 1.85
CA GLN A 511 -5.67 -1.73 0.46
C GLN A 511 -5.79 -0.49 -0.43
N LYS A 512 -4.68 -0.07 -1.00
CA LYS A 512 -4.57 0.91 -2.08
C LYS A 512 -4.28 0.16 -3.39
N VAL A 513 -5.25 0.11 -4.30
CA VAL A 513 -5.15 -0.73 -5.51
C VAL A 513 -4.20 -0.10 -6.52
N VAL A 514 -4.34 1.20 -6.77
CA VAL A 514 -3.56 1.93 -7.77
C VAL A 514 -2.83 3.14 -7.16
N PRO A 515 -1.68 3.58 -7.71
CA PRO A 515 -0.89 4.67 -7.11
C PRO A 515 -1.63 6.01 -7.01
N SER A 516 -2.48 6.30 -7.99
CA SER A 516 -3.31 7.52 -8.06
C SER A 516 -4.61 7.41 -7.27
N ALA A 517 -4.87 6.30 -6.57
CA ALA A 517 -6.13 6.07 -5.90
C ALA A 517 -6.42 7.15 -4.85
N SER A 518 -7.60 7.76 -4.95
CA SER A 518 -8.18 8.58 -3.89
C SER A 518 -9.06 7.75 -2.94
N GLN A 519 -9.25 6.46 -3.22
CA GLN A 519 -10.05 5.53 -2.44
C GLN A 519 -9.18 4.40 -1.87
N LEU A 520 -9.40 4.10 -0.59
CA LEU A 520 -8.78 3.01 0.14
C LEU A 520 -9.84 2.03 0.63
N PHE A 521 -9.48 0.76 0.73
CA PHE A 521 -10.33 -0.27 1.32
C PHE A 521 -9.71 -0.79 2.61
N VAL A 522 -10.47 -0.75 3.70
CA VAL A 522 -10.05 -1.30 4.99
C VAL A 522 -10.58 -2.72 5.09
N ARG A 523 -9.70 -3.68 5.34
CA ARG A 523 -10.03 -5.11 5.35
C ARG A 523 -9.55 -5.76 6.63
N LEU A 524 -10.32 -6.67 7.20
CA LEU A 524 -9.88 -7.45 8.35
C LEU A 524 -8.66 -8.28 8.01
N SER A 525 -7.66 -8.26 8.89
CA SER A 525 -6.44 -9.06 8.69
C SER A 525 -6.69 -10.55 8.87
N SER A 526 -7.67 -10.92 9.70
CA SER A 526 -8.01 -12.30 10.00
C SER A 526 -8.72 -13.00 8.84
N THR A 527 -9.72 -12.35 8.23
CA THR A 527 -10.62 -12.95 7.23
C THR A 527 -10.48 -12.37 5.83
N GLY A 528 -9.90 -11.17 5.69
CA GLY A 528 -9.86 -10.42 4.43
C GLY A 528 -11.19 -9.78 4.06
N GLN A 529 -12.21 -9.85 4.90
CA GLN A 529 -13.49 -9.18 4.67
C GLN A 529 -13.34 -7.66 4.73
N ARG A 530 -14.16 -6.95 3.95
CA ARG A 530 -14.17 -5.49 3.99
C ARG A 530 -14.84 -4.99 5.27
N VAL A 531 -14.17 -4.05 5.93
CA VAL A 531 -14.71 -3.28 7.05
C VAL A 531 -15.41 -2.03 6.51
N CYS A 532 -14.68 -1.21 5.75
CA CYS A 532 -15.21 0.00 5.14
C CYS A 532 -14.36 0.42 3.92
N SER A 533 -14.89 1.37 3.16
CA SER A 533 -14.16 2.10 2.13
C SER A 533 -14.05 3.57 2.54
N VAL A 534 -12.88 4.16 2.30
CA VAL A 534 -12.58 5.56 2.60
C VAL A 534 -12.17 6.23 1.30
N ARG A 535 -12.74 7.40 1.01
CA ARG A 535 -12.40 8.20 -0.17
C ARG A 535 -11.96 9.60 0.26
N SER A 536 -10.91 10.14 -0.38
CA SER A 536 -10.48 11.52 -0.15
C SER A 536 -11.65 12.49 -0.40
N VAL A 537 -11.82 13.44 0.53
CA VAL A 537 -12.93 14.40 0.53
C VAL A 537 -12.94 15.28 -0.73
N ASP A 538 -11.75 15.62 -1.23
CA ASP A 538 -11.55 16.48 -2.40
C ASP A 538 -11.19 15.70 -3.68
N GLY A 539 -11.19 14.37 -3.63
CA GLY A 539 -10.80 13.51 -4.74
C GLY A 539 -9.30 13.43 -5.02
N SER A 540 -8.45 14.12 -4.24
CA SER A 540 -6.99 14.04 -4.39
C SER A 540 -6.49 12.61 -4.16
N PRO A 541 -5.43 12.17 -4.86
CA PRO A 541 -4.78 10.90 -4.60
C PRO A 541 -4.22 10.79 -3.19
N THR A 542 -4.43 9.64 -2.54
CA THR A 542 -3.86 9.34 -1.23
C THR A 542 -2.42 8.85 -1.38
N THR A 543 -1.49 9.62 -0.82
CA THR A 543 -0.04 9.42 -0.97
C THR A 543 0.61 8.78 0.24
N ALA A 544 -0.03 8.81 1.41
CA ALA A 544 0.39 8.10 2.60
C ALA A 544 -0.80 7.77 3.50
N PHE A 545 -0.71 6.70 4.28
CA PHE A 545 -1.73 6.37 5.28
C PHE A 545 -1.13 5.59 6.45
N THR A 546 -1.81 5.66 7.60
CA THR A 546 -1.48 4.85 8.78
C THR A 546 -2.70 4.74 9.69
N VAL A 547 -2.76 3.70 10.52
CA VAL A 547 -3.77 3.59 11.57
C VAL A 547 -3.14 3.97 12.91
N LEU A 548 -3.72 4.97 13.57
CA LEU A 548 -3.33 5.45 14.89
C LEU A 548 -4.33 4.94 15.93
N GLU A 549 -3.82 4.25 16.93
CA GLU A 549 -4.54 3.99 18.17
C GLU A 549 -4.35 5.14 19.15
N CYS A 550 -5.44 5.87 19.40
CA CYS A 550 -5.46 6.95 20.38
C CYS A 550 -6.15 6.43 21.64
N GLU A 551 -5.46 6.51 22.78
CA GLU A 551 -6.11 6.29 24.07
C GLU A 551 -7.30 7.25 24.22
N GLY A 552 -8.42 6.72 24.72
CA GLY A 552 -9.57 7.54 25.07
C GLY A 552 -9.25 8.48 26.24
N SER A 553 -10.10 9.49 26.44
CA SER A 553 -9.98 10.41 27.59
C SER A 553 -9.88 9.63 28.91
N ARG A 554 -9.15 10.15 29.90
CA ARG A 554 -9.01 9.52 31.25
C ARG A 554 -10.34 9.36 32.02
N ARG A 555 -11.46 9.81 31.46
CA ARG A 555 -12.79 9.56 31.98
C ARG A 555 -13.08 8.05 31.97
N LEU A 556 -13.55 7.56 33.11
CA LEU A 556 -13.97 6.17 33.28
C LEU A 556 -14.93 5.75 32.16
N GLY A 557 -14.60 4.67 31.45
CA GLY A 557 -15.43 4.11 30.37
C GLY A 557 -15.15 4.65 28.96
N SER A 558 -14.17 5.54 28.76
CA SER A 558 -13.77 5.89 27.40
C SER A 558 -13.05 4.71 26.74
N ARG A 559 -13.52 4.32 25.54
CA ARG A 559 -12.85 3.30 24.74
C ARG A 559 -11.71 3.93 23.93
N PRO A 560 -10.59 3.21 23.72
CA PRO A 560 -9.58 3.64 22.77
C PRO A 560 -10.22 3.80 21.38
N ARG A 561 -9.80 4.85 20.65
CA ARG A 561 -10.28 5.14 19.29
C ARG A 561 -9.21 4.78 18.28
N ARG A 562 -9.61 4.22 17.16
CA ARG A 562 -8.73 3.91 16.04
C ARG A 562 -8.99 4.86 14.90
N TYR A 563 -8.00 5.67 14.55
CA TYR A 563 -8.09 6.60 13.45
C TYR A 563 -7.29 6.09 12.26
N LEU A 564 -7.91 5.98 11.09
CA LEU A 564 -7.17 5.95 9.84
C LEU A 564 -6.80 7.39 9.49
N LEU A 565 -5.50 7.66 9.37
CA LEU A 565 -4.97 8.91 8.88
C LEU A 565 -4.64 8.74 7.40
N THR A 566 -5.14 9.63 6.54
CA THR A 566 -4.87 9.61 5.09
C THR A 566 -4.27 10.94 4.67
N GLY A 567 -3.01 10.91 4.23
CA GLY A 567 -2.30 12.03 3.63
C GLY A 567 -2.53 12.09 2.13
N GLN A 568 -2.76 13.28 1.60
CA GLN A 568 -3.13 13.49 0.20
C GLN A 568 -2.02 14.20 -0.59
N ALA A 569 -2.09 14.08 -1.93
CA ALA A 569 -1.17 14.72 -2.86
C ALA A 569 -1.16 16.25 -2.75
N ASN A 570 -2.28 16.87 -2.39
CA ASN A 570 -2.38 18.32 -2.18
C ASN A 570 -1.81 18.80 -0.83
N GLY A 571 -1.28 17.89 -0.01
CA GLY A 571 -0.69 18.20 1.29
C GLY A 571 -1.66 18.17 2.48
N SER A 572 -2.93 17.84 2.27
CA SER A 572 -3.90 17.72 3.36
C SER A 572 -3.80 16.39 4.08
N LEU A 573 -4.27 16.36 5.34
CA LEU A 573 -4.45 15.15 6.13
C LEU A 573 -5.93 15.02 6.52
N ALA A 574 -6.52 13.86 6.24
CA ALA A 574 -7.87 13.50 6.67
C ALA A 574 -7.84 12.38 7.73
N MET A 575 -8.85 12.36 8.59
CA MET A 575 -8.96 11.44 9.71
C MET A 575 -10.32 10.73 9.74
N TRP A 576 -10.28 9.41 9.85
CA TRP A 576 -11.47 8.55 9.79
C TRP A 576 -11.53 7.64 11.02
N ASP A 577 -12.66 7.61 11.73
CA ASP A 577 -12.84 6.77 12.92
C ASP A 577 -13.23 5.34 12.51
N LEU A 578 -12.26 4.43 12.61
CA LEU A 578 -12.45 3.02 12.32
C LEU A 578 -13.17 2.28 13.45
N THR A 579 -13.22 2.82 14.68
CA THR A 579 -13.84 2.11 15.82
C THR A 579 -15.31 1.82 15.53
N THR A 580 -16.06 2.80 15.01
CA THR A 580 -17.48 2.63 14.67
C THR A 580 -17.70 1.61 13.53
N ALA A 581 -16.84 1.63 12.51
CA ALA A 581 -16.94 0.70 11.39
C ALA A 581 -16.63 -0.75 11.81
N MET A 582 -15.70 -0.94 12.74
CA MET A 582 -15.32 -2.25 13.27
C MET A 582 -16.41 -2.84 14.19
N ASP A 583 -17.05 -2.01 15.02
CA ASP A 583 -18.17 -2.44 15.87
C ASP A 583 -19.40 -2.86 15.04
N GLY A 584 -19.57 -2.29 13.84
CA GLY A 584 -20.71 -2.53 12.95
C GLY A 584 -20.66 -3.81 12.11
N LEU A 585 -19.60 -4.62 12.19
CA LEU A 585 -19.33 -5.76 11.29
C LEU A 585 -20.32 -6.95 11.41
N GLY A 586 -21.43 -6.80 12.16
CA GLY A 586 -22.48 -7.81 12.28
C GLY A 586 -23.52 -7.85 11.14
N GLN A 587 -23.56 -6.85 10.26
CA GLN A 587 -24.53 -6.78 9.16
C GLN A 587 -23.87 -7.04 7.79
N ALA A 588 -24.00 -8.29 7.33
CA ALA A 588 -23.57 -8.82 6.03
C ALA A 588 -22.05 -8.80 5.74
N PRO A 589 -21.44 -9.94 5.34
CA PRO A 589 -20.06 -9.95 4.89
C PRO A 589 -19.98 -9.22 3.54
N ALA A 590 -19.64 -7.94 3.56
CA ALA A 590 -19.10 -7.31 2.37
C ALA A 590 -17.86 -8.13 1.98
N GLY A 591 -17.87 -8.69 0.77
CA GLY A 591 -16.71 -9.36 0.19
C GLY A 591 -15.47 -8.46 0.20
N GLY A 592 -14.35 -8.97 -0.32
CA GLY A 592 -13.13 -8.18 -0.49
C GLY A 592 -13.30 -7.03 -1.50
N LEU A 593 -12.28 -6.78 -2.31
CA LEU A 593 -12.44 -5.97 -3.51
C LEU A 593 -13.32 -6.74 -4.52
N THR A 594 -14.40 -6.14 -5.03
CA THR A 594 -15.20 -6.78 -6.09
C THR A 594 -14.53 -6.64 -7.46
N GLU A 595 -14.98 -7.40 -8.45
CA GLU A 595 -14.46 -7.33 -9.82
C GLU A 595 -14.77 -5.96 -10.45
N GLU A 596 -15.97 -5.45 -10.20
CA GLU A 596 -16.43 -4.15 -10.69
C GLU A 596 -15.57 -3.02 -10.11
N GLU A 597 -15.32 -3.04 -8.81
CA GLU A 597 -14.48 -2.02 -8.16
C GLU A 597 -13.02 -2.12 -8.60
N LEU A 598 -12.51 -3.33 -8.81
CA LEU A 598 -11.18 -3.51 -9.38
C LEU A 598 -11.12 -2.89 -10.77
N MET A 599 -12.13 -3.13 -11.61
CA MET A 599 -12.19 -2.54 -12.96
C MET A 599 -12.26 -1.02 -12.90
N GLU A 600 -13.12 -0.44 -12.05
CA GLU A 600 -13.22 1.01 -11.82
C GLU A 600 -11.87 1.62 -11.36
N GLN A 601 -11.11 0.94 -10.50
CA GLN A 601 -9.79 1.40 -10.07
C GLN A 601 -8.75 1.33 -11.19
N LEU A 602 -8.81 0.29 -12.03
CA LEU A 602 -7.87 0.11 -13.13
C LEU A 602 -8.17 1.04 -14.31
N GLU A 603 -9.43 1.43 -14.54
CA GLU A 603 -9.80 2.46 -15.53
C GLU A 603 -9.16 3.83 -15.23
N GLN A 604 -8.88 4.11 -13.96
CA GLN A 604 -8.17 5.34 -13.55
C GLN A 604 -6.65 5.27 -13.81
N CYS A 605 -6.14 4.14 -14.28
CA CYS A 605 -4.74 3.93 -14.63
C CYS A 605 -4.59 3.68 -16.12
N ASP A 606 -3.73 4.47 -16.76
CA ASP A 606 -3.20 4.13 -18.07
C ASP A 606 -2.29 2.90 -17.94
N LEU A 607 -2.88 1.71 -18.04
CA LEU A 607 -2.18 0.44 -18.23
C LEU A 607 -1.65 0.34 -19.67
N ALA A 608 -1.06 1.42 -20.21
CA ALA A 608 -0.34 1.33 -21.47
C ALA A 608 0.85 0.38 -21.28
N PRO A 609 1.09 -0.59 -22.17
CA PRO A 609 2.29 -1.40 -22.11
C PRO A 609 3.48 -0.44 -22.12
N LEU A 610 4.36 -0.54 -21.11
CA LEU A 610 5.66 0.13 -21.15
C LEU A 610 6.32 -0.31 -22.46
N ALA A 611 6.24 0.55 -23.47
CA ALA A 611 6.89 0.33 -24.73
C ALA A 611 8.36 0.17 -24.40
N SER A 612 8.87 -1.04 -24.60
CA SER A 612 10.26 -1.43 -24.40
C SER A 612 11.14 -0.28 -24.84
N SER A 613 11.76 0.41 -23.86
CA SER A 613 12.62 1.56 -24.08
C SER A 613 13.95 1.08 -24.67
N ARG A 614 13.90 0.61 -25.91
CA ARG A 614 15.04 0.47 -26.81
C ARG A 614 14.79 1.39 -28.00
N GLY A 615 15.28 2.61 -27.83
CA GLY A 615 15.85 3.45 -28.88
C GLY A 615 14.99 3.77 -30.10
N SER A 616 14.42 4.97 -30.12
CA SER A 616 14.39 5.78 -31.34
C SER A 616 14.43 7.26 -30.96
N LEU A 617 15.64 7.78 -30.78
CA LEU A 617 15.90 9.22 -30.92
C LEU A 617 15.54 9.61 -32.37
N PRO A 618 14.63 10.56 -32.62
CA PRO A 618 14.50 11.16 -33.93
C PRO A 618 15.74 12.03 -34.16
N SER A 619 16.52 11.70 -35.19
CA SER A 619 17.69 12.48 -35.60
C SER A 619 17.30 13.92 -35.97
N PRO A 620 17.92 14.96 -35.41
CA PRO A 620 17.74 16.32 -35.89
C PRO A 620 18.87 16.69 -36.85
N SER A 621 18.54 16.89 -38.14
CA SER A 621 19.25 17.74 -39.13
C SER A 621 18.62 17.53 -40.52
N PRO A 622 18.58 18.54 -41.43
CA PRO A 622 19.55 19.64 -41.53
C PRO A 622 18.91 21.04 -41.68
N ARG A 623 19.45 22.02 -40.95
CA ARG A 623 19.50 23.40 -41.44
C ARG A 623 20.95 23.84 -41.51
N THR A 624 21.40 23.92 -42.76
CA THR A 624 22.62 24.56 -43.23
C THR A 624 22.73 25.99 -42.73
N SER A 625 23.75 26.26 -41.92
CA SER A 625 24.35 27.59 -41.76
C SER A 625 25.86 27.42 -41.87
N LEU A 626 26.40 27.93 -42.98
CA LEU A 626 27.82 28.03 -43.27
C LEU A 626 28.55 28.87 -42.21
N THR A 627 29.74 28.46 -41.76
CA THR A 627 31.05 29.03 -42.15
C THR A 627 32.16 28.56 -41.20
N SER A 628 33.16 27.87 -41.77
CA SER A 628 34.62 27.90 -41.54
C SER A 628 35.19 28.09 -40.13
N LEU A 629 36.03 27.15 -39.65
CA LEU A 629 37.50 27.18 -39.79
C LEU A 629 38.17 26.00 -39.03
N HIS A 630 38.90 25.20 -39.81
CA HIS A 630 40.21 24.56 -39.54
C HIS A 630 40.45 23.54 -38.40
N SER A 631 40.85 22.34 -38.89
CA SER A 631 41.95 21.48 -38.40
C SER A 631 41.71 20.69 -37.10
N ALA A 632 42.14 19.44 -36.92
CA ALA A 632 42.94 18.52 -37.73
C ALA A 632 42.90 17.13 -37.04
N PHE A 633 42.91 16.04 -37.82
CA PHE A 633 43.60 14.75 -37.61
C PHE A 633 43.50 14.05 -36.22
N SER A 634 43.18 12.77 -36.00
CA SER A 634 43.34 11.49 -36.74
C SER A 634 42.69 10.39 -35.85
N ASN A 635 41.84 9.50 -36.37
CA ASN A 635 42.15 8.15 -36.90
C ASN A 635 42.79 7.14 -35.93
N THR A 636 42.02 6.09 -35.59
CA THR A 636 42.32 4.63 -35.49
C THR A 636 41.07 3.98 -34.84
N SER A 637 40.20 3.16 -35.41
CA SER A 637 40.18 2.09 -36.44
C SER A 637 40.88 0.77 -36.09
N LEU A 638 40.13 -0.33 -36.35
CA LEU A 638 40.48 -1.77 -36.41
C LEU A 638 40.44 -2.51 -35.06
N SER A 639 39.88 -3.72 -34.86
CA SER A 639 39.67 -4.93 -35.70
C SER A 639 38.67 -5.84 -34.93
N SER A 640 37.61 -6.43 -35.47
CA SER A 640 37.47 -7.55 -36.43
C SER A 640 38.01 -8.93 -35.96
N ARG A 641 37.11 -9.94 -35.90
CA ARG A 641 37.24 -11.42 -36.04
C ARG A 641 36.23 -12.13 -35.12
N ARG A 642 35.09 -12.66 -35.60
CA ARG A 642 34.82 -13.95 -36.29
C ARG A 642 35.34 -15.21 -35.55
N GLY A 643 34.39 -15.99 -35.01
CA GLY A 643 34.52 -17.37 -34.52
C GLY A 643 33.13 -18.02 -34.40
N SER A 644 33.02 -19.26 -34.88
CA SER A 644 31.83 -20.07 -35.25
C SER A 644 31.29 -20.97 -34.10
N PRO A 645 30.16 -21.72 -34.27
CA PRO A 645 29.20 -22.04 -33.20
C PRO A 645 29.31 -23.45 -32.57
N SER A 646 28.80 -23.60 -31.34
CA SER A 646 28.63 -24.85 -30.59
C SER A 646 27.19 -24.99 -30.02
N PRO A 647 26.70 -26.20 -29.72
CA PRO A 647 25.27 -26.59 -29.73
C PRO A 647 24.51 -26.28 -28.42
N PRO A 648 23.16 -26.39 -28.39
CA PRO A 648 22.33 -25.68 -27.42
C PRO A 648 22.28 -26.40 -26.07
N GLN A 649 22.79 -25.75 -25.03
CA GLN A 649 22.47 -26.11 -23.65
C GLN A 649 21.04 -25.70 -23.35
N ALA A 650 20.25 -26.66 -22.87
CA ALA A 650 18.91 -26.45 -22.36
C ALA A 650 18.95 -25.42 -21.22
N GLU A 651 18.57 -24.18 -21.50
CA GLU A 651 18.35 -23.16 -20.49
C GLU A 651 17.25 -23.64 -19.55
N ALA A 652 17.67 -24.00 -18.33
CA ALA A 652 16.79 -24.14 -17.20
C ALA A 652 16.05 -22.81 -17.01
N ARG A 653 14.82 -22.73 -17.54
CA ARG A 653 13.88 -21.63 -17.31
C ARG A 653 13.63 -21.52 -15.81
N ARG A 654 14.46 -20.73 -15.12
CA ARG A 654 14.10 -20.10 -13.86
C ARG A 654 12.92 -19.20 -14.17
N ARG A 655 11.70 -19.68 -13.93
CA ARG A 655 10.51 -18.83 -13.80
C ARG A 655 10.73 -17.93 -12.59
N GLY A 656 11.42 -16.80 -12.79
CA GLY A 656 11.42 -15.70 -11.84
C GLY A 656 9.99 -15.20 -11.72
N GLY A 657 9.51 -14.99 -10.50
CA GLY A 657 8.19 -14.43 -10.26
C GLY A 657 8.13 -12.99 -10.76
N GLY A 658 7.64 -12.80 -11.99
CA GLY A 658 7.35 -11.46 -12.51
C GLY A 658 6.23 -10.79 -11.70
N SER A 659 6.26 -9.45 -11.69
CA SER A 659 5.24 -8.61 -11.03
C SER A 659 3.84 -8.90 -11.59
N PHE A 660 2.79 -8.53 -10.84
CA PHE A 660 1.40 -8.68 -11.31
C PHE A 660 1.19 -8.03 -12.69
N VAL A 661 1.79 -6.86 -12.90
CA VAL A 661 1.77 -6.13 -14.18
C VAL A 661 2.40 -6.94 -15.30
N GLU A 662 3.59 -7.52 -15.06
CA GLU A 662 4.28 -8.36 -16.05
C GLU A 662 3.46 -9.60 -16.40
N ARG A 663 2.76 -10.23 -15.44
CA ARG A 663 1.88 -11.38 -15.71
C ARG A 663 0.64 -10.98 -16.51
N CYS A 664 0.03 -9.84 -16.20
CA CYS A 664 -1.06 -9.29 -17.02
C CYS A 664 -0.57 -9.00 -18.45
N GLN A 665 0.63 -8.45 -18.60
CA GLN A 665 1.24 -8.20 -19.91
C GLN A 665 1.60 -9.50 -20.66
N GLU A 666 2.04 -10.54 -19.96
CA GLU A 666 2.36 -11.85 -20.55
C GLU A 666 1.10 -12.55 -21.05
N LEU A 667 -0.01 -12.48 -20.30
CA LEU A 667 -1.33 -12.96 -20.72
C LEU A 667 -1.85 -12.23 -21.98
N VAL A 668 -1.62 -10.92 -22.07
CA VAL A 668 -1.96 -10.12 -23.26
C VAL A 668 -1.07 -10.48 -24.46
N ARG A 669 0.21 -10.83 -24.24
CA ARG A 669 1.13 -11.28 -25.30
C ARG A 669 0.83 -12.71 -25.80
N SER A 670 0.33 -13.59 -24.94
CA SER A 670 -0.11 -14.92 -25.33
C SER A 670 -1.52 -14.90 -25.89
N GLY A 671 -1.68 -14.37 -27.10
CA GLY A 671 -2.87 -14.63 -27.92
C GLY A 671 -3.04 -16.15 -28.16
N PRO A 672 -4.27 -16.64 -28.36
CA PRO A 672 -4.53 -18.07 -28.42
C PRO A 672 -3.90 -18.66 -29.68
N GLU A 673 -2.79 -19.39 -29.51
CA GLU A 673 -2.24 -20.20 -30.59
C GLU A 673 -3.18 -21.40 -30.84
N PRO A 674 -3.62 -21.65 -32.09
CA PRO A 674 -4.57 -22.70 -32.40
C PRO A 674 -3.98 -24.08 -32.10
N ARG A 675 -4.48 -24.70 -31.04
CA ARG A 675 -4.12 -26.08 -30.65
C ARG A 675 -4.58 -27.05 -31.74
N ARG A 676 -3.61 -27.63 -32.47
CA ARG A 676 -3.82 -28.82 -33.31
C ARG A 676 -4.29 -29.99 -32.43
N PRO A 677 -5.31 -30.76 -32.82
CA PRO A 677 -5.85 -31.84 -32.00
C PRO A 677 -4.82 -32.97 -31.84
N PRO A 678 -4.76 -33.60 -30.65
CA PRO A 678 -3.76 -34.63 -30.34
C PRO A 678 -4.06 -35.93 -31.09
N THR A 679 -3.03 -36.49 -31.72
CA THR A 679 -3.04 -37.83 -32.33
C THR A 679 -3.19 -38.90 -31.23
N PRO A 680 -4.05 -39.93 -31.39
CA PRO A 680 -4.33 -40.88 -30.33
C PRO A 680 -3.15 -41.82 -30.05
N ALA A 681 -2.74 -41.94 -28.80
CA ALA A 681 -1.79 -42.95 -28.35
C ALA A 681 -2.45 -44.36 -28.27
N PRO A 682 -1.69 -45.46 -28.43
CA PRO A 682 -2.25 -46.80 -28.56
C PRO A 682 -2.78 -47.35 -27.23
N ARG A 683 -3.90 -48.08 -27.29
CA ARG A 683 -4.55 -48.75 -26.15
C ARG A 683 -3.65 -49.84 -25.53
N PRO A 684 -3.44 -49.85 -24.21
CA PRO A 684 -2.90 -51.02 -23.52
C PRO A 684 -3.99 -52.07 -23.26
N SER A 685 -3.58 -53.33 -23.35
CA SER A 685 -4.39 -54.55 -23.18
C SER A 685 -4.90 -54.74 -21.75
N SER A 686 -6.16 -55.18 -21.67
CA SER A 686 -6.90 -55.59 -20.47
C SER A 686 -6.23 -56.76 -19.74
N GLY A 687 -5.77 -56.53 -18.52
CA GLY A 687 -5.39 -57.56 -17.55
C GLY A 687 -6.32 -57.52 -16.34
N LEU A 688 -6.97 -58.64 -16.06
CA LEU A 688 -7.96 -58.89 -15.00
C LEU A 688 -7.31 -59.21 -13.64
N GLY A 689 -8.03 -58.89 -12.56
CA GLY A 689 -7.85 -59.40 -11.18
C GLY A 689 -7.35 -58.34 -10.18
N ALA A 690 -7.77 -58.26 -8.91
CA ALA A 690 -8.81 -58.86 -8.06
C ALA A 690 -8.85 -58.01 -6.75
N PRO A 691 -9.84 -58.15 -5.83
CA PRO A 691 -10.50 -57.01 -5.20
C PRO A 691 -9.94 -56.55 -3.84
N LEU A 692 -10.10 -55.26 -3.56
CA LEU A 692 -9.86 -54.62 -2.26
C LEU A 692 -11.12 -54.71 -1.37
N VAL A 693 -10.99 -55.35 -0.21
CA VAL A 693 -11.99 -55.40 0.87
C VAL A 693 -11.44 -54.66 2.10
N PRO A 694 -12.19 -53.75 2.75
CA PRO A 694 -11.85 -53.10 4.04
C PRO A 694 -12.48 -53.89 5.23
N PRO A 695 -12.36 -53.55 6.54
CA PRO A 695 -12.04 -52.23 7.12
C PRO A 695 -11.30 -52.21 8.50
N LYS A 696 -11.17 -50.99 9.07
CA LYS A 696 -11.18 -50.62 10.51
C LYS A 696 -10.07 -51.12 11.46
N THR A 697 -9.31 -50.15 11.98
CA THR A 697 -9.00 -50.06 13.43
C THR A 697 -8.89 -48.60 13.85
N LYS A 698 -9.72 -48.22 14.84
CA LYS A 698 -9.57 -47.01 15.67
C LYS A 698 -8.39 -47.23 16.62
N LEU A 699 -7.54 -46.23 16.80
CA LEU A 699 -6.54 -46.21 17.87
C LEU A 699 -6.77 -44.96 18.73
N ASN A 700 -6.87 -45.23 20.02
CA ASN A 700 -7.27 -44.33 21.09
C ASN A 700 -6.22 -43.26 21.39
N GLU A 701 -6.74 -42.10 21.79
CA GLU A 701 -6.10 -41.10 22.63
C GLU A 701 -5.57 -41.74 23.92
N THR A 702 -4.31 -41.45 24.27
CA THR A 702 -3.80 -41.06 25.60
C THR A 702 -2.29 -41.28 25.66
N SER A 703 -1.50 -40.20 25.60
CA SER A 703 -0.24 -40.06 26.34
C SER A 703 0.07 -38.57 26.43
N PHE A 704 -0.06 -38.04 27.64
CA PHE A 704 0.36 -36.75 28.22
C PHE A 704 1.03 -35.70 27.33
#